data_AF-A0A8T7EH44-F1
#
_entry.id   AF-A0A8T7EH44-F1
#
_cell.length_a   1.000
_cell.length_b   1.000
_cell.length_c   1.000
_cell.angle_alpha   90.00
_cell.angle_beta   90.00
_cell.angle_gamma   90.00
#
_symmetry.space_group_name_H-M   'P 1'
#
loop_
_entity.id
_entity.type
_entity.pdbx_description
1 polymer ?
#
loop_
_entity_poly.entity_id
_entity_poly.type
_entity_poly.pdbx_seq_one_letter_code
_entity_poly.pdbx_strand_id
1 'polypeptide(L)'
;MIDVPDRLARYSILSEIGRGGFATVYEAQDTRLGRRVALKVIRGEFSQDPSFNKRFEQEAHAAASLHHPNIVTIYDYGNADGMSYLAMRLIRGVTLRQYLDEHRRLTLDEALPILRQLAEALDYLKDRRLVHRDLKPGNVMLEEKANSLAVTLTDFGLVRSLERSVAITQSDGILGTPAYLAPEQVDSKQWGEISPLTDVYSLGVMAYEMLVGQLPFEGQLVALLRAHSDTPPPPPDLDDELSEVLLNALTKSPAQRYESAGFMVKALAEVADSKQHKGMQQLTLEELVVQMHDAYEAKEWLRVQMLCLQIIHIERNHTDALRLMAEATQGLQHETDEALTRQWREKQYEDGVRLMAEGEWLLAAEAFAEVVNSEPAFRDVQVKLAQAREELRLAGLYDKAFQAGQAGDLVEAGRTWIDILRDRYDYREGEAVMQMLNVISPVVTRYDEMIRLFKQQQRDLRSARETINRYRRILSCCEGMGTAMEAGEWQQVVEMGETVASLMPTLSITRGLLEQAYKMLGWAHDRLTWRKDHKVMVRIPAADYDFGQMHQRVLVPEFWIDRTLVTNAEYKRFIDANPDHAVPYSSDKAARPYNWDRKRRTYPAGRANYPVTLVSWQDAVAYARWAGKRLPTEEEWELAARGTDGREYPWGNQPPSPERCNFFSRGPTPVATYSPEGDSPYGCTDMCGNVWEWTVSKMTGPGRVLRGGGWNSLPQQISATIPFYSTLVYAPDVHLNYVGIRCVVTLEDLVGKP
;
A
#
# COMPACT_ATOMS: atom_id res chain seq x y z
N MET A 1 47.00 -8.67 -15.03
CA MET A 1 45.64 -9.22 -15.23
C MET A 1 45.33 -10.01 -13.96
N ILE A 2 44.22 -9.74 -13.28
CA ILE A 2 43.86 -10.56 -12.11
C ILE A 2 43.18 -11.78 -12.70
N ASP A 3 43.76 -12.96 -12.50
CA ASP A 3 43.16 -14.23 -12.90
C ASP A 3 42.15 -14.59 -11.81
N VAL A 4 40.97 -13.98 -11.86
CA VAL A 4 39.88 -14.36 -10.94
C VAL A 4 39.24 -15.61 -11.55
N PRO A 5 39.11 -16.70 -10.78
CA PRO A 5 38.47 -17.92 -11.28
C PRO A 5 37.04 -17.64 -11.76
N ASP A 6 36.54 -18.43 -12.71
CA ASP A 6 35.15 -18.36 -13.22
C ASP A 6 34.08 -18.39 -12.10
N ARG A 7 34.51 -18.81 -10.90
CA ARG A 7 33.71 -18.83 -9.69
C ARG A 7 34.56 -18.42 -8.48
N LEU A 8 34.03 -17.53 -7.66
CA LEU A 8 34.58 -17.16 -6.35
C LEU A 8 33.55 -17.51 -5.26
N ALA A 9 33.91 -18.40 -4.34
CA ALA A 9 32.96 -18.97 -3.36
C ALA A 9 31.69 -19.54 -4.03
N ARG A 10 30.51 -18.96 -3.74
CA ARG A 10 29.23 -19.37 -4.35
C ARG A 10 28.83 -18.53 -5.57
N TYR A 11 29.67 -17.60 -6.00
CA TYR A 11 29.34 -16.64 -7.03
C TYR A 11 30.00 -17.05 -8.35
N SER A 12 29.18 -17.31 -9.36
CA SER A 12 29.67 -17.51 -10.73
C SER A 12 29.87 -16.14 -11.37
N ILE A 13 31.09 -15.83 -11.78
CA ILE A 13 31.42 -14.53 -12.39
C ILE A 13 30.92 -14.54 -13.83
N LEU A 14 30.22 -13.47 -14.23
CA LEU A 14 29.66 -13.32 -15.57
C LEU A 14 30.47 -12.33 -16.41
N SER A 15 30.74 -11.15 -15.85
CA SER A 15 31.48 -10.09 -16.53
C SER A 15 32.11 -9.13 -15.53
N GLU A 16 33.14 -8.42 -15.96
CA GLU A 16 33.69 -7.28 -15.22
C GLU A 16 32.86 -6.02 -15.53
N ILE A 17 32.37 -5.33 -14.49
CA ILE A 17 31.55 -4.12 -14.64
C ILE A 17 32.24 -2.85 -14.14
N GLY A 18 33.36 -2.99 -13.42
CA GLY A 18 34.18 -1.85 -13.01
C GLY A 18 35.51 -2.29 -12.44
N ARG A 19 36.56 -1.49 -12.67
CA ARG A 19 37.91 -1.77 -12.17
C ARG A 19 38.48 -0.53 -11.49
N GLY A 20 38.78 -0.67 -10.20
CA GLY A 20 39.51 0.32 -9.42
C GLY A 20 40.96 -0.09 -9.16
N GLY A 21 41.68 0.76 -8.43
CA GLY A 21 43.07 0.50 -8.01
C GLY A 21 43.21 -0.72 -7.09
N PHE A 22 42.28 -0.88 -6.14
CA PHE A 22 42.34 -1.91 -5.08
C PHE A 22 41.36 -3.08 -5.25
N ALA A 23 40.32 -2.87 -6.05
CA ALA A 23 39.24 -3.83 -6.22
C ALA A 23 38.76 -3.86 -7.67
N THR A 24 38.22 -5.00 -8.06
CA THR A 24 37.48 -5.15 -9.31
C THR A 24 36.05 -5.56 -8.96
N VAL A 25 35.08 -4.93 -9.60
CA VAL A 25 33.65 -5.23 -9.43
C VAL A 25 33.20 -6.06 -10.62
N TYR A 26 32.67 -7.23 -10.32
CA TYR A 26 32.13 -8.17 -11.28
C TYR A 26 30.62 -8.23 -11.17
N GLU A 27 29.94 -8.40 -12.29
CA GLU A 27 28.60 -8.95 -12.28
C GLU A 27 28.70 -10.47 -12.09
N ALA A 28 27.98 -11.00 -11.11
CA ALA A 28 28.03 -12.42 -10.77
C ALA A 28 26.62 -12.96 -10.48
N GLN A 29 26.45 -14.28 -10.61
CA GLN A 29 25.25 -14.98 -10.20
C GLN A 29 25.47 -15.69 -8.87
N ASP A 30 24.64 -15.40 -7.87
CA ASP A 30 24.59 -16.17 -6.63
C ASP A 30 23.98 -17.55 -6.93
N THR A 31 24.82 -18.59 -6.97
CA THR A 31 24.38 -19.95 -7.34
C THR A 31 23.42 -20.59 -6.33
N ARG A 32 23.29 -20.03 -5.11
CA ARG A 32 22.37 -20.55 -4.08
C ARG A 32 20.99 -19.92 -4.19
N LEU A 33 20.91 -18.62 -4.45
CA LEU A 33 19.66 -17.85 -4.48
C LEU A 33 19.17 -17.55 -5.91
N GLY A 34 19.96 -17.85 -6.93
CA GLY A 34 19.61 -17.65 -8.35
C GLY A 34 19.65 -16.20 -8.85
N ARG A 35 20.01 -15.22 -8.00
CA ARG A 35 19.99 -13.79 -8.32
C ARG A 35 21.32 -13.26 -8.87
N ARG A 36 21.25 -12.19 -9.67
CA ARG A 36 22.44 -11.40 -10.08
C ARG A 36 22.87 -10.43 -8.98
N VAL A 37 24.17 -10.27 -8.79
CA VAL A 37 24.79 -9.40 -7.78
C VAL A 37 25.97 -8.64 -8.38
N ALA A 38 26.31 -7.50 -7.77
CA ALA A 38 27.61 -6.88 -7.96
C ALA A 38 28.58 -7.45 -6.92
N LEU A 39 29.65 -8.09 -7.36
CA LEU A 39 30.66 -8.73 -6.53
C LEU A 39 31.95 -7.93 -6.59
N LYS A 40 32.23 -7.15 -5.55
CA LYS A 40 33.49 -6.40 -5.42
C LYS A 40 34.55 -7.30 -4.81
N VAL A 41 35.60 -7.59 -5.57
CA VAL A 41 36.71 -8.45 -5.18
C VAL A 41 37.96 -7.59 -4.95
N ILE A 42 38.53 -7.66 -3.75
CA ILE A 42 39.76 -6.98 -3.40
C ILE A 42 40.96 -7.77 -3.95
N ARG A 43 41.95 -7.07 -4.51
CA ARG A 43 43.16 -7.72 -5.06
C ARG A 43 43.93 -8.47 -3.98
N GLY A 44 44.44 -9.65 -4.32
CA GLY A 44 45.11 -10.57 -3.38
C GLY A 44 46.32 -9.98 -2.66
N GLU A 45 47.07 -9.07 -3.28
CA GLU A 45 48.23 -8.39 -2.69
C GLU A 45 47.90 -7.61 -1.40
N PHE A 46 46.65 -7.15 -1.26
CA PHE A 46 46.16 -6.47 -0.06
C PHE A 46 45.41 -7.41 0.90
N SER A 47 44.87 -8.52 0.38
CA SER A 47 44.08 -9.49 1.15
C SER A 47 44.94 -10.42 2.04
N GLN A 48 46.27 -10.36 1.93
CA GLN A 48 47.21 -11.15 2.74
C GLN A 48 47.62 -10.46 4.07
N ASP A 49 47.23 -9.20 4.28
CA ASP A 49 47.46 -8.50 5.55
C ASP A 49 46.33 -8.81 6.55
N PRO A 50 46.59 -9.51 7.69
CA PRO A 50 45.55 -9.81 8.69
C PRO A 50 44.89 -8.56 9.29
N SER A 51 45.62 -7.44 9.37
CA SER A 51 45.08 -6.17 9.86
C SER A 51 44.13 -5.53 8.83
N PHE A 52 44.35 -5.77 7.54
CA PHE A 52 43.44 -5.39 6.47
C PHE A 52 42.13 -6.18 6.57
N ASN A 53 42.21 -7.52 6.61
CA ASN A 53 41.02 -8.37 6.63
C ASN A 53 40.12 -8.07 7.83
N LYS A 54 40.71 -7.87 9.02
CA LYS A 54 39.94 -7.53 10.23
C LYS A 54 39.18 -6.21 10.11
N ARG A 55 39.80 -5.17 9.52
CA ARG A 55 39.13 -3.87 9.29
C ARG A 55 38.06 -3.98 8.21
N PHE A 56 38.38 -4.65 7.12
CA PHE A 56 37.44 -4.90 6.02
C PHE A 56 36.18 -5.61 6.52
N GLU A 57 36.33 -6.67 7.33
CA GLU A 57 35.20 -7.38 7.94
C GLU A 57 34.38 -6.49 8.89
N GLN A 58 35.03 -5.67 9.73
CA GLN A 58 34.34 -4.76 10.65
C GLN A 58 33.52 -3.71 9.91
N GLU A 59 34.09 -3.10 8.87
CA GLU A 59 33.42 -2.04 8.13
C GLU A 59 32.36 -2.64 7.18
N ALA A 60 32.59 -3.82 6.57
CA ALA A 60 31.59 -4.55 5.80
C ALA A 60 30.40 -4.98 6.67
N HIS A 61 30.65 -5.43 7.90
CA HIS A 61 29.60 -5.76 8.87
C HIS A 61 28.76 -4.54 9.24
N ALA A 62 29.39 -3.40 9.51
CA ALA A 62 28.67 -2.16 9.80
C ALA A 62 27.81 -1.73 8.61
N ALA A 63 28.34 -1.78 7.39
CA ALA A 63 27.61 -1.42 6.18
C ALA A 63 26.47 -2.41 5.85
N ALA A 64 26.63 -3.71 6.15
CA ALA A 64 25.59 -4.72 5.95
C ALA A 64 24.36 -4.55 6.84
N SER A 65 24.50 -3.84 7.98
CA SER A 65 23.37 -3.51 8.87
C SER A 65 22.52 -2.33 8.41
N LEU A 66 22.92 -1.65 7.32
CA LEU A 66 22.24 -0.45 6.85
C LEU A 66 21.04 -0.80 5.96
N HIS A 67 19.92 -0.14 6.25
CA HIS A 67 18.68 -0.27 5.51
C HIS A 67 18.16 1.12 5.16
N HIS A 68 18.48 1.57 3.95
CA HIS A 68 18.05 2.87 3.41
C HIS A 68 17.90 2.78 1.89
N PRO A 69 16.85 3.37 1.27
CA PRO A 69 16.64 3.28 -0.18
C PRO A 69 17.80 3.86 -1.01
N ASN A 70 18.48 4.88 -0.50
CA ASN A 70 19.60 5.55 -1.17
C ASN A 70 20.99 5.02 -0.76
N ILE A 71 21.08 3.87 -0.07
CA ILE A 71 22.36 3.21 0.27
C ILE A 71 22.34 1.81 -0.33
N VAL A 72 23.43 1.40 -0.99
CA VAL A 72 23.50 0.07 -1.60
C VAL A 72 23.35 -1.03 -0.55
N THR A 73 22.46 -1.98 -0.82
CA THR A 73 22.27 -3.15 0.04
C THR A 73 23.42 -4.12 -0.13
N ILE A 74 24.09 -4.44 0.97
CA ILE A 74 25.11 -5.49 1.03
C ILE A 74 24.41 -6.79 1.39
N TYR A 75 24.66 -7.83 0.60
CA TYR A 75 24.07 -9.15 0.78
C TYR A 75 24.99 -10.11 1.52
N ASP A 76 26.28 -10.00 1.30
CA ASP A 76 27.27 -10.90 1.89
C ASP A 76 28.68 -10.31 1.78
N TYR A 77 29.58 -10.78 2.64
CA TYR A 77 31.01 -10.52 2.56
C TYR A 77 31.78 -11.76 3.00
N GLY A 78 33.02 -11.92 2.54
CA GLY A 78 33.85 -13.03 2.97
C GLY A 78 35.23 -13.04 2.35
N ASN A 79 35.95 -14.12 2.61
CA ASN A 79 37.24 -14.41 2.00
C ASN A 79 37.18 -15.79 1.33
N ALA A 80 37.60 -15.88 0.08
CA ALA A 80 37.71 -17.12 -0.66
C ALA A 80 38.94 -17.06 -1.57
N ASP A 81 39.68 -18.17 -1.66
CA ASP A 81 40.87 -18.29 -2.52
C ASP A 81 41.92 -17.19 -2.27
N GLY A 82 42.01 -16.71 -1.02
CA GLY A 82 42.92 -15.62 -0.63
C GLY A 82 42.48 -14.23 -1.08
N MET A 83 41.24 -14.09 -1.56
CA MET A 83 40.64 -12.82 -1.98
C MET A 83 39.45 -12.46 -1.09
N SER A 84 39.46 -11.25 -0.54
CA SER A 84 38.31 -10.70 0.18
C SER A 84 37.27 -10.15 -0.81
N TYR A 85 35.99 -10.44 -0.59
CA TYR A 85 34.90 -10.02 -1.47
C TYR A 85 33.71 -9.42 -0.70
N LEU A 86 32.94 -8.59 -1.41
CA LEU A 86 31.70 -7.98 -0.96
C LEU A 86 30.63 -8.16 -2.04
N ALA A 87 29.57 -8.90 -1.75
CA ALA A 87 28.43 -9.08 -2.64
C ALA A 87 27.33 -8.09 -2.27
N MET A 88 26.90 -7.29 -3.24
CA MET A 88 25.92 -6.22 -3.04
C MET A 88 24.87 -6.21 -4.15
N ARG A 89 23.82 -5.41 -3.96
CA ARG A 89 22.79 -5.17 -4.98
C ARG A 89 23.45 -4.69 -6.27
N LEU A 90 23.17 -5.40 -7.36
CA LEU A 90 23.49 -4.93 -8.70
C LEU A 90 22.52 -3.79 -9.06
N ILE A 91 23.06 -2.62 -9.41
CA ILE A 91 22.30 -1.44 -9.81
C ILE A 91 22.40 -1.31 -11.32
N ARG A 92 21.27 -1.24 -12.02
CA ARG A 92 21.24 -1.14 -13.49
C ARG A 92 21.11 0.32 -13.89
N GLY A 93 22.22 1.04 -13.78
CA GLY A 93 22.27 2.47 -14.03
C GLY A 93 23.69 2.95 -14.37
N VAL A 94 23.85 4.27 -14.48
CA VAL A 94 25.15 4.91 -14.71
C VAL A 94 25.66 5.57 -13.43
N THR A 95 26.97 5.77 -13.31
CA THR A 95 27.53 6.56 -12.20
C THR A 95 27.25 8.05 -12.42
N LEU A 96 27.17 8.83 -11.34
CA LEU A 96 27.08 10.30 -11.43
C LEU A 96 28.31 10.88 -12.15
N ARG A 97 29.49 10.25 -12.06
CA ARG A 97 30.67 10.64 -12.85
C ARG A 97 30.39 10.57 -14.35
N GLN A 98 29.89 9.42 -14.83
CA GLN A 98 29.52 9.26 -16.25
C GLN A 98 28.45 10.26 -16.66
N TYR A 99 27.45 10.47 -15.80
CA TYR A 99 26.40 11.47 -16.05
C TYR A 99 26.96 12.89 -16.19
N LEU A 100 27.89 13.30 -15.32
CA LEU A 100 28.55 14.61 -15.38
C LEU A 100 29.49 14.75 -16.59
N ASP A 101 30.15 13.67 -17.01
CA ASP A 101 31.00 13.67 -18.22
C ASP A 101 30.16 13.95 -19.49
N GLU A 102 28.90 13.49 -19.51
CA GLU A 102 27.97 13.72 -20.62
C GLU A 102 27.32 15.12 -20.58
N HIS A 103 26.94 15.60 -19.40
CA HIS A 103 26.15 16.82 -19.24
C HIS A 103 26.99 18.09 -18.97
N ARG A 104 28.30 17.94 -18.67
CA ARG A 104 29.26 18.97 -18.23
C ARG A 104 28.90 19.72 -16.95
N ARG A 105 27.73 20.35 -16.88
CA ARG A 105 27.19 21.02 -15.68
C ARG A 105 25.68 20.82 -15.61
N LEU A 106 25.13 20.85 -14.41
CA LEU A 106 23.72 20.71 -14.11
C LEU A 106 23.15 22.04 -13.64
N THR A 107 21.90 22.30 -14.00
CA THR A 107 21.10 23.35 -13.38
C THR A 107 20.79 22.98 -11.93
N LEU A 108 20.39 23.97 -11.13
CA LEU A 108 19.99 23.73 -9.74
C LEU A 108 18.80 22.76 -9.65
N ASP A 109 17.85 22.87 -10.58
CA ASP A 109 16.66 22.01 -10.63
C ASP A 109 17.00 20.56 -10.98
N GLU A 110 18.04 20.32 -11.79
CA GLU A 110 18.55 18.98 -12.09
C GLU A 110 19.39 18.42 -10.93
N ALA A 111 20.16 19.27 -10.24
CA ALA A 111 21.05 18.85 -9.15
C ALA A 111 20.27 18.53 -7.86
N LEU A 112 19.23 19.28 -7.53
CA LEU A 112 18.49 19.16 -6.26
C LEU A 112 17.89 17.76 -6.02
N PRO A 113 17.24 17.09 -7.00
CA PRO A 113 16.74 15.72 -6.83
C PRO A 113 17.84 14.71 -6.47
N ILE A 114 19.06 14.91 -6.99
CA ILE A 114 20.21 14.06 -6.68
C ILE A 114 20.73 14.36 -5.28
N LEU A 115 20.94 15.65 -4.98
CA LEU A 115 21.48 16.12 -3.71
C LEU A 115 20.55 15.78 -2.53
N ARG A 116 19.22 15.88 -2.69
CA ARG A 116 18.24 15.50 -1.65
C ARG A 116 18.37 14.04 -1.23
N GLN A 117 18.39 13.13 -2.19
CA GLN A 117 18.54 11.70 -1.94
C GLN A 117 19.90 11.35 -1.31
N LEU A 118 20.97 12.04 -1.69
CA LEU A 118 22.28 11.90 -1.06
C LEU A 118 22.28 12.44 0.37
N ALA A 119 21.67 13.59 0.62
CA ALA A 119 21.56 14.16 1.94
C ALA A 119 20.78 13.27 2.91
N GLU A 120 19.68 12.66 2.46
CA GLU A 120 18.92 11.67 3.23
C GLU A 120 19.80 10.47 3.61
N ALA A 121 20.59 9.94 2.68
CA ALA A 121 21.54 8.86 2.96
C ALA A 121 22.61 9.26 3.98
N LEU A 122 23.19 10.46 3.85
CA LEU A 122 24.26 10.94 4.73
C LEU A 122 23.74 11.26 6.14
N ASP A 123 22.53 11.82 6.25
CA ASP A 123 21.91 12.09 7.55
C ASP A 123 21.52 10.78 8.26
N TYR A 124 21.08 9.78 7.50
CA TYR A 124 20.86 8.42 8.01
C TYR A 124 22.15 7.80 8.60
N LEU A 125 23.30 8.03 7.97
CA LEU A 125 24.62 7.61 8.47
C LEU A 125 25.04 8.42 9.71
N LYS A 126 24.84 9.75 9.69
CA LYS A 126 25.11 10.65 10.81
C LYS A 126 24.39 10.18 12.08
N ASP A 127 23.11 9.84 11.99
CA ASP A 127 22.30 9.37 13.12
C ASP A 127 22.83 8.07 13.74
N ARG A 128 23.57 7.28 12.95
CA ARG A 128 24.24 6.04 13.36
C ARG A 128 25.71 6.24 13.71
N ARG A 129 26.20 7.49 13.71
CA ARG A 129 27.61 7.86 13.93
C ARG A 129 28.56 7.18 12.94
N LEU A 130 28.07 6.93 11.73
CA LEU A 130 28.86 6.40 10.62
C LEU A 130 29.20 7.56 9.67
N VAL A 131 30.35 7.44 9.01
CA VAL A 131 30.85 8.41 8.03
C VAL A 131 31.25 7.63 6.79
N HIS A 132 30.82 8.09 5.62
CA HIS A 132 31.08 7.44 4.34
C HIS A 132 32.56 7.54 3.95
N ARG A 133 33.19 8.71 4.12
CA ARG A 133 34.63 9.01 3.93
C ARG A 133 35.17 8.96 2.50
N ASP A 134 34.46 8.36 1.55
CA ASP A 134 34.82 8.31 0.12
C ASP A 134 33.69 8.83 -0.78
N LEU A 135 33.05 9.93 -0.39
CA LEU A 135 31.97 10.49 -1.19
C LEU A 135 32.54 11.20 -2.44
N LYS A 136 32.13 10.74 -3.62
CA LYS A 136 32.51 11.26 -4.95
C LYS A 136 31.52 10.80 -6.02
N PRO A 137 31.45 11.44 -7.20
CA PRO A 137 30.50 11.07 -8.26
C PRO A 137 30.61 9.62 -8.75
N GLY A 138 31.81 9.02 -8.71
CA GLY A 138 32.00 7.62 -9.09
C GLY A 138 31.36 6.61 -8.14
N ASN A 139 31.02 7.02 -6.91
CA ASN A 139 30.40 6.18 -5.89
C ASN A 139 28.90 6.45 -5.75
N VAL A 140 28.30 7.16 -6.71
CA VAL A 140 26.86 7.46 -6.75
C VAL A 140 26.30 6.86 -8.02
N MET A 141 25.33 5.96 -7.89
CA MET A 141 24.64 5.32 -9.02
C MET A 141 23.29 5.99 -9.25
N LEU A 142 22.98 6.25 -10.53
CA LEU A 142 21.74 6.82 -11.01
C LEU A 142 20.99 5.75 -11.83
N GLU A 143 19.80 5.35 -11.37
CA GLU A 143 18.95 4.36 -12.01
C GLU A 143 17.62 5.02 -12.42
N GLU A 144 17.35 5.05 -13.73
CA GLU A 144 16.05 5.50 -14.22
C GLU A 144 14.98 4.45 -13.92
N LYS A 145 13.92 4.88 -13.24
CA LYS A 145 12.68 4.12 -13.05
C LYS A 145 11.55 4.88 -13.71
N ALA A 146 10.47 4.20 -14.09
CA ALA A 146 9.32 4.84 -14.72
C ALA A 146 8.93 6.13 -13.98
N ASN A 147 9.21 7.28 -14.61
CA ASN A 147 8.99 8.65 -14.13
C ASN A 147 9.76 9.09 -12.86
N SER A 148 10.87 8.46 -12.48
CA SER A 148 11.72 8.91 -11.36
C SER A 148 13.19 8.49 -11.47
N LEU A 149 14.10 9.31 -10.93
CA LEU A 149 15.53 9.02 -10.86
C LEU A 149 15.89 8.48 -9.47
N ALA A 150 16.23 7.20 -9.38
CA ALA A 150 16.70 6.59 -8.15
C ALA A 150 18.21 6.81 -7.97
N VAL A 151 18.59 7.42 -6.85
CA VAL A 151 19.99 7.66 -6.49
C VAL A 151 20.42 6.69 -5.42
N THR A 152 21.53 5.98 -5.62
CA THR A 152 22.07 5.05 -4.63
C THR A 152 23.54 5.33 -4.38
N LEU A 153 23.89 5.59 -3.12
CA LEU A 153 25.26 5.67 -2.65
C LEU A 153 25.86 4.27 -2.57
N THR A 154 26.98 4.06 -3.24
CA THR A 154 27.76 2.82 -3.24
C THR A 154 29.10 3.05 -2.56
N ASP A 155 29.84 1.97 -2.28
CA ASP A 155 31.25 2.04 -1.90
C ASP A 155 31.55 2.91 -0.67
N PHE A 156 31.13 2.42 0.50
CA PHE A 156 31.67 2.88 1.78
C PHE A 156 33.20 2.88 1.71
N GLY A 157 33.84 3.86 2.35
CA GLY A 157 35.29 4.02 2.44
C GLY A 157 36.02 2.90 3.20
N LEU A 158 35.54 1.65 3.08
CA LEU A 158 36.04 0.40 3.65
C LEU A 158 37.56 0.18 3.42
N VAL A 159 38.11 0.89 2.43
CA VAL A 159 39.49 0.78 1.98
C VAL A 159 40.27 2.09 2.20
N ARG A 160 39.59 3.21 2.49
CA ARG A 160 40.25 4.53 2.60
C ARG A 160 40.99 4.72 3.93
N SER A 161 40.56 4.03 5.00
CA SER A 161 41.33 3.98 6.26
C SER A 161 42.71 3.32 6.06
N LEU A 162 42.87 2.54 4.98
CA LEU A 162 44.09 1.82 4.60
C LEU A 162 44.95 2.57 3.56
N GLU A 163 44.34 3.42 2.72
CA GLU A 163 45.07 4.24 1.73
C GLU A 163 46.09 5.14 2.43
N ARG A 164 45.76 5.74 3.59
CA ARG A 164 46.72 6.56 4.37
C ARG A 164 47.95 5.77 4.84
N SER A 165 47.82 4.48 5.12
CA SER A 165 48.94 3.65 5.59
C SER A 165 49.85 3.15 4.45
N VAL A 166 49.33 2.99 3.22
CA VAL A 166 50.08 2.45 2.07
C VAL A 166 50.60 3.56 1.14
N ALA A 167 49.84 4.66 0.97
CA ALA A 167 50.19 5.77 0.08
C ALA A 167 51.42 6.57 0.55
N ILE A 168 51.84 6.44 1.82
CA ILE A 168 53.07 7.06 2.33
C ILE A 168 54.33 6.33 1.81
N THR A 169 54.20 5.12 1.25
CA THR A 169 55.36 4.25 0.96
C THR A 169 55.69 3.97 -0.51
N GLN A 170 54.89 4.39 -1.51
CA GLN A 170 55.26 4.21 -2.92
C GLN A 170 54.89 5.41 -3.79
N SER A 171 55.88 5.91 -4.54
CA SER A 171 55.87 7.19 -5.24
C SER A 171 55.28 7.20 -6.65
N ASP A 172 54.76 6.10 -7.20
CA ASP A 172 54.46 6.05 -8.66
C ASP A 172 53.19 5.27 -9.06
N GLY A 173 52.13 5.30 -8.24
CA GLY A 173 50.84 4.69 -8.61
C GLY A 173 49.68 5.64 -8.38
N ILE A 174 48.91 5.95 -9.42
CA ILE A 174 47.68 6.76 -9.37
C ILE A 174 46.66 6.05 -8.45
N LEU A 175 46.38 6.66 -7.30
CA LEU A 175 45.68 5.99 -6.20
C LEU A 175 44.62 6.95 -5.63
N GLY A 176 43.40 6.86 -6.20
CA GLY A 176 42.24 7.67 -5.83
C GLY A 176 42.30 9.14 -6.28
N THR A 177 41.16 9.75 -6.60
CA THR A 177 41.09 11.18 -6.88
C THR A 177 40.96 11.93 -5.54
N PRO A 178 41.99 12.66 -5.07
CA PRO A 178 41.96 13.41 -3.80
C PRO A 178 41.02 14.64 -3.86
N ALA A 179 40.41 14.91 -5.01
CA ALA A 179 39.63 16.12 -5.32
C ALA A 179 38.38 16.35 -4.43
N TYR A 180 37.94 15.34 -3.67
CA TYR A 180 36.77 15.45 -2.78
C TYR A 180 37.13 15.28 -1.30
N LEU A 181 38.43 15.27 -0.95
CA LEU A 181 38.87 15.07 0.44
C LEU A 181 38.56 16.29 1.30
N ALA A 182 38.02 16.04 2.49
CA ALA A 182 37.82 17.11 3.47
C ALA A 182 39.15 17.54 4.14
N PRO A 183 39.24 18.78 4.63
CA PRO A 183 40.41 19.30 5.35
C PRO A 183 40.90 18.39 6.50
N GLU A 184 39.99 17.87 7.32
CA GLU A 184 40.29 16.91 8.41
C GLU A 184 40.74 15.53 7.90
N GLN A 185 40.45 15.21 6.64
CA GLN A 185 41.01 14.05 5.94
C GLN A 185 42.40 14.32 5.33
N VAL A 186 42.87 15.57 5.32
CA VAL A 186 44.24 15.91 4.92
C VAL A 186 45.11 16.15 6.16
N ASP A 187 44.67 17.04 7.06
CA ASP A 187 45.35 17.37 8.30
C ASP A 187 44.38 17.29 9.50
N SER A 188 44.30 16.10 10.09
CA SER A 188 43.48 15.87 11.28
C SER A 188 44.05 16.52 12.55
N LYS A 189 45.33 16.94 12.55
CA LYS A 189 45.90 17.65 13.71
C LYS A 189 45.41 19.08 13.76
N GLN A 190 45.25 19.71 12.59
CA GLN A 190 44.76 21.07 12.48
C GLN A 190 43.24 21.16 12.59
N TRP A 191 42.50 20.28 11.91
CA TRP A 191 41.04 20.41 11.75
C TRP A 191 40.21 19.45 12.60
N GLY A 192 40.86 18.58 13.39
CA GLY A 192 40.20 17.62 14.27
C GLY A 192 39.97 16.26 13.63
N GLU A 193 39.20 15.41 14.31
CA GLU A 193 38.91 14.06 13.85
C GLU A 193 37.82 14.01 12.78
N ILE A 194 37.83 12.95 11.97
CA ILE A 194 36.80 12.67 10.98
C ILE A 194 35.44 12.56 11.68
N SER A 195 34.44 13.25 11.15
CA SER A 195 33.08 13.31 11.69
C SER A 195 32.06 13.28 10.56
N PRO A 196 30.74 13.20 10.82
CA PRO A 196 29.73 13.30 9.77
C PRO A 196 29.84 14.59 8.93
N LEU A 197 30.43 15.66 9.48
CA LEU A 197 30.67 16.92 8.75
C LEU A 197 31.76 16.80 7.67
N THR A 198 32.53 15.71 7.69
CA THR A 198 33.47 15.33 6.63
C THR A 198 32.70 15.04 5.33
N ASP A 199 31.61 14.28 5.42
CA ASP A 199 30.81 13.96 4.22
C ASP A 199 30.03 15.19 3.72
N VAL A 200 29.66 16.13 4.61
CA VAL A 200 29.07 17.42 4.21
C VAL A 200 30.03 18.23 3.33
N TYR A 201 31.33 18.24 3.66
CA TYR A 201 32.33 18.90 2.82
C TYR A 201 32.44 18.23 1.44
N SER A 202 32.55 16.90 1.40
CA SER A 202 32.63 16.16 0.14
C SER A 202 31.37 16.33 -0.71
N LEU A 203 30.18 16.40 -0.10
CA LEU A 203 28.92 16.72 -0.77
C LEU A 203 28.95 18.17 -1.30
N GLY A 204 29.53 19.10 -0.54
CA GLY A 204 29.80 20.47 -0.96
C GLY A 204 30.65 20.54 -2.23
N VAL A 205 31.74 19.78 -2.28
CA VAL A 205 32.60 19.69 -3.48
C VAL A 205 31.83 19.11 -4.67
N MET A 206 31.05 18.05 -4.45
CA MET A 206 30.20 17.47 -5.50
C MET A 206 29.15 18.46 -6.00
N ALA A 207 28.44 19.17 -5.10
CA ALA A 207 27.45 20.17 -5.47
C ALA A 207 28.10 21.33 -6.25
N TYR A 208 29.30 21.75 -5.84
CA TYR A 208 30.09 22.75 -6.57
C TYR A 208 30.38 22.26 -7.99
N GLU A 209 30.91 21.04 -8.15
CA GLU A 209 31.21 20.49 -9.47
C GLU A 209 29.95 20.32 -10.33
N MET A 210 28.84 19.85 -9.75
CA MET A 210 27.57 19.70 -10.46
C MET A 210 27.10 21.06 -11.01
N LEU A 211 27.12 22.13 -10.21
CA LEU A 211 26.55 23.42 -10.60
C LEU A 211 27.51 24.28 -11.44
N VAL A 212 28.82 24.23 -11.15
CA VAL A 212 29.84 25.04 -11.83
C VAL A 212 30.42 24.31 -13.05
N GLY A 213 30.37 22.97 -13.07
CA GLY A 213 30.93 22.12 -14.12
C GLY A 213 32.44 21.86 -14.00
N GLN A 214 33.07 22.38 -12.95
CA GLN A 214 34.50 22.21 -12.65
C GLN A 214 34.70 22.07 -11.13
N LEU A 215 35.81 21.44 -10.73
CA LEU A 215 36.15 21.26 -9.32
C LEU A 215 36.57 22.61 -8.68
N PRO A 216 36.34 22.80 -7.36
CA PRO A 216 36.80 24.01 -6.67
C PRO A 216 38.33 24.06 -6.55
N PHE A 217 39.01 22.92 -6.60
CA PHE A 217 40.47 22.84 -6.53
C PHE A 217 41.00 21.86 -7.57
N GLU A 218 42.07 22.27 -8.26
CA GLU A 218 42.76 21.47 -9.26
C GLU A 218 44.28 21.53 -9.04
N GLY A 219 44.99 20.54 -9.57
CA GLY A 219 46.45 20.49 -9.51
C GLY A 219 46.99 19.09 -9.23
N GLN A 220 48.32 18.98 -9.18
CA GLN A 220 48.98 17.75 -8.78
C GLN A 220 48.68 17.41 -7.31
N LEU A 221 48.80 16.13 -6.95
CA LEU A 221 48.40 15.58 -5.64
C LEU A 221 48.78 16.46 -4.44
N VAL A 222 50.05 16.88 -4.32
CA VAL A 222 50.53 17.69 -3.19
C VAL A 222 49.87 19.07 -3.15
N ALA A 223 49.73 19.72 -4.30
CA ALA A 223 49.09 21.03 -4.41
C ALA A 223 47.59 20.93 -4.10
N LEU A 224 46.93 19.88 -4.57
CA LEU A 224 45.51 19.63 -4.36
C LEU A 224 45.20 19.31 -2.89
N LEU A 225 45.98 18.46 -2.24
CA LEU A 225 45.86 18.20 -0.80
C LEU A 225 46.05 19.48 0.03
N ARG A 226 47.07 20.28 -0.29
CA ARG A 226 47.30 21.58 0.34
C ARG A 226 46.13 22.54 0.11
N ALA A 227 45.55 22.55 -1.09
CA ALA A 227 44.41 23.39 -1.41
C ALA A 227 43.17 23.01 -0.59
N HIS A 228 42.90 21.71 -0.43
CA HIS A 228 41.84 21.23 0.45
C HIS A 228 42.08 21.59 1.92
N SER A 229 43.33 21.57 2.41
CA SER A 229 43.64 21.94 3.81
C SER A 229 43.55 23.44 4.07
N ASP A 230 44.21 24.27 3.26
CA ASP A 230 44.58 25.64 3.67
C ASP A 230 44.08 26.74 2.72
N THR A 231 43.79 26.42 1.46
CA THR A 231 43.40 27.42 0.46
C THR A 231 41.89 27.65 0.47
N PRO A 232 41.38 28.87 0.65
CA PRO A 232 39.95 29.16 0.51
C PRO A 232 39.43 28.71 -0.87
N PRO A 233 38.22 28.12 -0.94
CA PRO A 233 37.63 27.77 -2.22
C PRO A 233 37.43 29.02 -3.09
N PRO A 234 37.65 28.93 -4.41
CA PRO A 234 37.34 30.03 -5.32
C PRO A 234 35.83 30.32 -5.28
N PRO A 235 35.41 31.60 -5.35
CA PRO A 235 34.01 31.93 -5.53
C PRO A 235 33.48 31.27 -6.82
N PRO A 236 32.38 30.50 -6.77
CA PRO A 236 31.81 29.91 -7.96
C PRO A 236 31.23 30.99 -8.87
N ASP A 237 31.27 30.76 -10.19
CA ASP A 237 30.61 31.61 -11.18
C ASP A 237 29.10 31.32 -11.21
N LEU A 238 28.44 31.65 -10.11
CA LEU A 238 27.00 31.50 -9.85
C LEU A 238 26.49 32.80 -9.19
N ASP A 239 25.19 32.90 -8.98
CA ASP A 239 24.62 33.99 -8.17
C ASP A 239 25.13 33.95 -6.72
N ASP A 240 25.13 35.13 -6.08
CA ASP A 240 25.67 35.31 -4.72
C ASP A 240 25.01 34.37 -3.69
N GLU A 241 23.70 34.14 -3.79
CA GLU A 241 22.94 33.28 -2.88
C GLU A 241 23.37 31.80 -2.98
N LEU A 242 23.51 31.24 -4.20
CA LEU A 242 24.05 29.89 -4.39
C LEU A 242 25.54 29.79 -4.04
N SER A 243 26.29 30.83 -4.36
CA SER A 243 27.72 30.90 -4.06
C SER A 243 27.98 30.82 -2.56
N GLU A 244 27.20 31.54 -1.76
CA GLU A 244 27.30 31.52 -0.30
C GLU A 244 27.06 30.12 0.27
N VAL A 245 26.03 29.42 -0.22
CA VAL A 245 25.71 28.06 0.25
C VAL A 245 26.85 27.08 -0.05
N LEU A 246 27.39 27.12 -1.28
CA LEU A 246 28.52 26.25 -1.66
C LEU A 246 29.78 26.57 -0.87
N LEU A 247 30.12 27.85 -0.72
CA LEU A 247 31.31 28.28 0.02
C LEU A 247 31.21 27.92 1.51
N ASN A 248 30.01 28.02 2.11
CA ASN A 248 29.78 27.63 3.50
C ASN A 248 29.99 26.12 3.72
N ALA A 249 29.52 25.27 2.79
CA ALA A 249 29.78 23.83 2.83
C ALA A 249 31.27 23.49 2.69
N LEU A 250 32.02 24.31 1.94
CA LEU A 250 33.46 24.18 1.69
C LEU A 250 34.33 24.89 2.75
N THR A 251 33.75 25.37 3.84
CA THR A 251 34.50 25.96 4.95
C THR A 251 35.49 24.96 5.53
N LYS A 252 36.72 25.40 5.83
CA LYS A 252 37.78 24.49 6.27
C LYS A 252 37.51 23.89 7.64
N SER A 253 37.07 24.71 8.60
CA SER A 253 36.66 24.24 9.92
C SER A 253 35.33 23.48 9.87
N PRO A 254 35.27 22.21 10.29
CA PRO A 254 34.01 21.45 10.32
C PRO A 254 32.92 22.15 11.14
N ALA A 255 33.28 22.78 12.26
CA ALA A 255 32.33 23.45 13.17
C ALA A 255 31.64 24.69 12.57
N GLN A 256 32.15 25.20 11.45
CA GLN A 256 31.58 26.35 10.74
C GLN A 256 30.76 25.95 9.51
N ARG A 257 30.73 24.66 9.15
CA ARG A 257 29.91 24.14 8.06
C ARG A 257 28.45 23.97 8.51
N TYR A 258 27.58 23.57 7.58
CA TYR A 258 26.24 23.11 7.90
C TYR A 258 26.24 21.95 8.89
N GLU A 259 25.26 21.92 9.79
CA GLU A 259 25.14 20.89 10.83
C GLU A 259 24.88 19.48 10.26
N SER A 260 24.38 19.39 9.04
CA SER A 260 24.07 18.14 8.35
C SER A 260 24.01 18.32 6.83
N ALA A 261 23.99 17.22 6.08
CA ALA A 261 23.83 17.28 4.64
C ALA A 261 22.42 17.79 4.27
N GLY A 262 21.39 17.39 5.04
CA GLY A 262 20.03 17.89 4.86
C GLY A 262 19.92 19.40 5.03
N PHE A 263 20.60 19.99 6.02
CA PHE A 263 20.63 21.45 6.22
C PHE A 263 21.28 22.18 5.04
N MET A 264 22.37 21.65 4.49
CA MET A 264 23.02 22.21 3.30
C MET A 264 22.09 22.16 2.09
N VAL A 265 21.47 21.02 1.81
CA VAL A 265 20.59 20.86 0.64
C VAL A 265 19.29 21.66 0.80
N LYS A 266 18.80 21.82 2.02
CA LYS A 266 17.68 22.73 2.31
C LYS A 266 18.03 24.18 1.96
N ALA A 267 19.23 24.65 2.32
CA ALA A 267 19.67 25.99 1.95
C ALA A 267 19.73 26.18 0.43
N LEU A 268 20.22 25.18 -0.34
CA LEU A 268 20.18 25.22 -1.81
C LEU A 268 18.74 25.28 -2.36
N ALA A 269 17.81 24.53 -1.76
CA ALA A 269 16.40 24.54 -2.16
C ALA A 269 15.72 25.88 -1.87
N GLU A 270 16.04 26.51 -0.73
CA GLU A 270 15.50 27.85 -0.39
C GLU A 270 15.93 28.93 -1.40
N VAL A 271 17.13 28.82 -1.99
CA VAL A 271 17.58 29.70 -3.08
C VAL A 271 16.83 29.40 -4.40
N ALA A 272 16.53 28.13 -4.68
CA ALA A 272 15.71 27.77 -5.84
C ALA A 272 14.29 28.38 -5.72
N ASP A 273 13.69 28.25 -4.55
CA ASP A 273 12.37 28.80 -4.25
C ASP A 273 12.40 30.34 -4.32
N SER A 274 13.41 31.00 -3.72
CA SER A 274 13.54 32.47 -3.78
C SER A 274 13.62 32.99 -5.22
N LYS A 275 14.31 32.27 -6.11
CA LYS A 275 14.42 32.60 -7.53
C LYS A 275 13.15 32.35 -8.32
N GLN A 276 12.44 31.27 -8.04
CA GLN A 276 11.11 31.06 -8.64
C GLN A 276 10.14 32.19 -8.25
N HIS A 277 10.25 32.71 -7.03
CA HIS A 277 9.44 33.85 -6.57
C HIS A 277 9.91 35.21 -7.12
N LYS A 278 11.21 35.40 -7.38
CA LYS A 278 11.79 36.64 -7.97
C LYS A 278 11.70 36.70 -9.51
N GLY A 279 11.61 35.56 -10.19
CA GLY A 279 11.60 35.43 -11.66
C GLY A 279 10.25 35.64 -12.33
N MET A 280 9.15 35.68 -11.57
CA MET A 280 7.86 36.15 -12.07
C MET A 280 7.90 37.69 -12.16
N GLN A 281 7.88 38.23 -13.38
CA GLN A 281 7.35 39.59 -13.56
C GLN A 281 6.03 39.68 -12.81
N GLN A 282 5.91 40.68 -11.94
CA GLN A 282 4.75 40.85 -11.08
C GLN A 282 3.55 41.22 -11.96
N LEU A 283 2.89 40.19 -12.50
CA LEU A 283 1.61 40.32 -13.19
C LEU A 283 0.67 41.05 -12.23
N THR A 284 -0.04 42.03 -12.77
CA THR A 284 -1.08 42.71 -12.01
C THR A 284 -2.14 41.69 -11.59
N LEU A 285 -2.87 41.99 -10.50
CA LEU A 285 -3.98 41.14 -10.04
C LEU A 285 -4.97 40.85 -11.19
N GLU A 286 -5.23 41.83 -12.05
CA GLU A 286 -6.10 41.70 -13.22
C GLU A 286 -5.56 40.68 -14.23
N GLU A 287 -4.27 40.72 -14.55
CA GLU A 287 -3.64 39.76 -15.47
C GLU A 287 -3.61 38.34 -14.90
N LEU A 288 -3.39 38.20 -13.59
CA LEU A 288 -3.43 36.91 -12.91
C LEU A 288 -4.84 36.29 -12.95
N VAL A 289 -5.87 37.11 -12.72
CA VAL A 289 -7.26 36.66 -12.77
C VAL A 289 -7.65 36.20 -14.17
N VAL A 290 -7.24 36.92 -15.22
CA VAL A 290 -7.49 36.50 -16.61
C VAL A 290 -6.80 35.17 -16.91
N GLN A 291 -5.51 35.05 -16.60
CA GLN A 291 -4.76 33.82 -16.85
C GLN A 291 -5.29 32.62 -16.05
N MET A 292 -5.78 32.86 -14.82
CA MET A 292 -6.38 31.82 -13.99
C MET A 292 -7.64 31.25 -14.67
N HIS A 293 -8.49 32.11 -15.23
CA HIS A 293 -9.69 31.68 -15.94
C HIS A 293 -9.36 30.99 -17.27
N ASP A 294 -8.38 31.49 -18.02
CA ASP A 294 -7.91 30.83 -19.26
C ASP A 294 -7.36 29.42 -18.99
N ALA A 295 -6.56 29.27 -17.93
CA ALA A 295 -6.04 27.98 -17.50
C ALA A 295 -7.16 27.04 -17.02
N TYR A 296 -8.21 27.58 -16.41
CA TYR A 296 -9.36 26.81 -15.95
C TYR A 296 -10.21 26.29 -17.12
N GLU A 297 -10.48 27.12 -18.12
CA GLU A 297 -11.15 26.71 -19.36
C GLU A 297 -10.34 25.66 -20.14
N ALA A 298 -9.00 25.78 -20.13
CA ALA A 298 -8.09 24.80 -20.69
C ALA A 298 -7.93 23.52 -19.85
N LYS A 299 -8.52 23.46 -18.65
CA LYS A 299 -8.37 22.36 -17.66
C LYS A 299 -6.91 22.10 -17.26
N GLU A 300 -6.06 23.13 -17.28
CA GLU A 300 -4.67 23.04 -16.81
C GLU A 300 -4.62 23.15 -15.28
N TRP A 301 -5.10 22.12 -14.56
CA TRP A 301 -5.38 22.20 -13.12
C TRP A 301 -4.19 22.64 -12.25
N LEU A 302 -2.98 22.16 -12.54
CA LEU A 302 -1.77 22.60 -11.84
C LEU A 302 -1.53 24.10 -12.00
N ARG A 303 -1.74 24.61 -13.22
CA ARG A 303 -1.58 26.02 -13.53
C ARG A 303 -2.66 26.88 -12.88
N VAL A 304 -3.91 26.39 -12.84
CA VAL A 304 -4.99 27.04 -12.09
C VAL A 304 -4.63 27.15 -10.61
N GLN A 305 -4.13 26.08 -9.99
CA GLN A 305 -3.74 26.06 -8.58
C GLN A 305 -2.62 27.07 -8.28
N MET A 306 -1.58 27.11 -9.14
CA MET A 306 -0.48 28.08 -9.03
C MET A 306 -0.97 29.53 -9.15
N LEU A 307 -1.82 29.83 -10.12
CA LEU A 307 -2.35 31.18 -10.34
C LEU A 307 -3.30 31.60 -9.19
N CYS A 308 -4.12 30.68 -8.69
CA CYS A 308 -4.96 30.93 -7.51
C CYS A 308 -4.12 31.26 -6.27
N LEU A 309 -3.00 30.56 -6.04
CA LEU A 309 -2.11 30.84 -4.91
C LEU A 309 -1.50 32.25 -5.01
N GLN A 310 -1.13 32.68 -6.22
CA GLN A 310 -0.60 34.02 -6.47
C GLN A 310 -1.66 35.10 -6.23
N ILE A 311 -2.89 34.87 -6.69
CA ILE A 311 -4.02 35.79 -6.45
C ILE A 311 -4.35 35.89 -4.97
N ILE A 312 -4.44 34.76 -4.24
CA ILE A 312 -4.73 34.74 -2.80
C ILE A 312 -3.61 35.40 -2.00
N HIS A 313 -2.36 35.31 -2.48
CA HIS A 313 -1.23 36.00 -1.85
C HIS A 313 -1.38 37.53 -1.92
N ILE A 314 -1.88 38.05 -3.04
CA ILE A 314 -2.14 39.48 -3.26
C ILE A 314 -3.44 39.92 -2.58
N GLU A 315 -4.53 39.18 -2.77
CA GLU A 315 -5.84 39.42 -2.21
C GLU A 315 -6.39 38.16 -1.53
N ARG A 316 -6.18 38.07 -0.20
CA ARG A 316 -6.51 36.87 0.60
C ARG A 316 -7.95 36.37 0.49
N ASN A 317 -8.90 37.25 0.19
CA ASN A 317 -10.32 36.94 0.15
C ASN A 317 -10.89 36.92 -1.28
N HIS A 318 -10.03 36.82 -2.30
CA HIS A 318 -10.47 36.77 -3.69
C HIS A 318 -11.33 35.52 -3.94
N THR A 319 -12.64 35.72 -4.11
CA THR A 319 -13.65 34.65 -4.11
C THR A 319 -13.46 33.64 -5.23
N ASP A 320 -13.14 34.09 -6.44
CA ASP A 320 -12.94 33.18 -7.58
C ASP A 320 -11.68 32.33 -7.44
N ALA A 321 -10.55 32.90 -7.00
CA ALA A 321 -9.33 32.14 -6.77
C ALA A 321 -9.51 31.08 -5.67
N LEU A 322 -10.24 31.39 -4.58
CA LEU A 322 -10.55 30.40 -3.55
C LEU A 322 -11.46 29.27 -4.04
N ARG A 323 -12.44 29.59 -4.89
CA ARG A 323 -13.33 28.59 -5.51
C ARG A 323 -12.57 27.71 -6.50
N LEU A 324 -11.87 28.32 -7.45
CA LEU A 324 -11.12 27.62 -8.49
C LEU A 324 -9.92 26.84 -7.91
N MET A 325 -9.35 27.27 -6.78
CA MET A 325 -8.37 26.49 -6.02
C MET A 325 -8.92 25.13 -5.60
N ALA A 326 -10.15 25.09 -5.09
CA ALA A 326 -10.79 23.85 -4.67
C ALA A 326 -11.09 22.94 -5.87
N GLU A 327 -11.60 23.52 -6.96
CA GLU A 327 -11.90 22.81 -8.20
C GLU A 327 -10.62 22.27 -8.88
N ALA A 328 -9.54 23.04 -8.92
CA ALA A 328 -8.24 22.63 -9.44
C ALA A 328 -7.60 21.52 -8.58
N THR A 329 -7.75 21.60 -7.26
CA THR A 329 -7.29 20.54 -6.35
C THR A 329 -8.03 19.23 -6.61
N GLN A 330 -9.34 19.28 -6.89
CA GLN A 330 -10.12 18.11 -7.28
C GLN A 330 -9.72 17.58 -8.68
N GLY A 331 -9.51 18.47 -9.65
CA GLY A 331 -9.08 18.10 -11.01
C GLY A 331 -7.71 17.39 -11.02
N LEU A 332 -6.74 17.92 -10.28
CA LEU A 332 -5.42 17.29 -10.09
C LEU A 332 -5.51 15.90 -9.45
N GLN A 333 -6.35 15.77 -8.43
CA GLN A 333 -6.58 14.49 -7.76
C GLN A 333 -7.14 13.47 -8.76
N HIS A 334 -8.13 13.86 -9.57
CA HIS A 334 -8.72 13.02 -10.60
C HIS A 334 -7.71 12.59 -11.67
N GLU A 335 -6.89 13.50 -12.20
CA GLU A 335 -5.86 13.15 -13.19
C GLU A 335 -4.81 12.19 -12.64
N THR A 336 -4.41 12.39 -11.38
CA THR A 336 -3.46 11.52 -10.69
C THR A 336 -4.05 10.12 -10.49
N ASP A 337 -5.32 10.04 -10.08
CA ASP A 337 -6.04 8.80 -9.86
C ASP A 337 -6.26 8.04 -11.18
N GLU A 338 -6.59 8.73 -12.28
CA GLU A 338 -6.69 8.12 -13.61
C GLU A 338 -5.34 7.59 -14.12
N ALA A 339 -4.26 8.35 -13.92
CA ALA A 339 -2.91 7.93 -14.31
C ALA A 339 -2.45 6.68 -13.54
N LEU A 340 -2.69 6.64 -12.23
CA LEU A 340 -2.39 5.48 -11.38
C LEU A 340 -3.25 4.27 -11.76
N THR A 341 -4.53 4.48 -12.06
CA THR A 341 -5.43 3.39 -12.46
C THR A 341 -5.02 2.82 -13.83
N ARG A 342 -4.59 3.67 -14.77
CA ARG A 342 -4.04 3.24 -16.06
C ARG A 342 -2.75 2.42 -15.88
N GLN A 343 -1.83 2.88 -15.04
CA GLN A 343 -0.59 2.15 -14.75
C GLN A 343 -0.85 0.81 -14.06
N TRP A 344 -1.81 0.76 -13.14
CA TRP A 344 -2.22 -0.48 -12.48
C TRP A 344 -2.82 -1.48 -13.46
N ARG A 345 -3.71 -1.05 -14.38
CA ARG A 345 -4.28 -1.92 -15.43
C ARG A 345 -3.20 -2.52 -16.32
N GLU A 346 -2.24 -1.70 -16.74
CA GLU A 346 -1.10 -2.13 -17.56
C GLU A 346 -0.32 -3.24 -16.85
N LYS A 347 0.04 -3.02 -15.58
CA LYS A 347 0.78 -3.99 -14.78
C LYS A 347 0.00 -5.29 -14.56
N GLN A 348 -1.28 -5.22 -14.21
CA GLN A 348 -2.10 -6.42 -14.00
C GLN A 348 -2.26 -7.23 -15.29
N TYR A 349 -2.40 -6.56 -16.43
CA TYR A 349 -2.42 -7.21 -17.73
C TYR A 349 -1.09 -7.91 -18.04
N GLU A 350 0.06 -7.25 -17.81
CA GLU A 350 1.39 -7.85 -17.99
C GLU A 350 1.63 -9.04 -17.06
N ASP A 351 1.26 -8.92 -15.78
CA ASP A 351 1.35 -9.98 -14.79
C ASP A 351 0.47 -11.18 -15.20
N GLY A 352 -0.75 -10.94 -15.66
CA GLY A 352 -1.64 -11.98 -16.19
C GLY A 352 -1.04 -12.71 -17.39
N VAL A 353 -0.42 -11.98 -18.33
CA VAL A 353 0.26 -12.57 -19.49
C VAL A 353 1.47 -13.42 -19.06
N ARG A 354 2.26 -12.95 -18.09
CA ARG A 354 3.38 -13.72 -17.54
C ARG A 354 2.88 -15.01 -16.87
N LEU A 355 1.84 -14.93 -16.05
CA LEU A 355 1.26 -16.08 -15.35
C LEU A 355 0.69 -17.13 -16.31
N MET A 356 0.08 -16.71 -17.43
CA MET A 356 -0.30 -17.64 -18.50
C MET A 356 0.89 -18.39 -19.07
N ALA A 357 2.03 -17.72 -19.28
CA ALA A 357 3.24 -18.36 -19.79
C ALA A 357 3.86 -19.35 -18.79
N GLU A 358 3.68 -19.11 -17.49
CA GLU A 358 4.11 -19.98 -16.40
C GLU A 358 3.14 -21.15 -16.13
N GLY A 359 1.94 -21.13 -16.74
CA GLY A 359 0.90 -22.15 -16.54
C GLY A 359 0.07 -21.95 -15.27
N GLU A 360 0.19 -20.80 -14.61
CA GLU A 360 -0.55 -20.43 -13.40
C GLU A 360 -1.93 -19.84 -13.75
N TRP A 361 -2.80 -20.69 -14.30
CA TRP A 361 -4.06 -20.27 -14.94
C TRP A 361 -5.06 -19.58 -14.01
N LEU A 362 -5.09 -19.97 -12.72
CA LEU A 362 -5.97 -19.34 -11.73
C LEU A 362 -5.56 -17.89 -11.48
N LEU A 363 -4.28 -17.67 -11.19
CA LEU A 363 -3.74 -16.34 -10.93
C LEU A 363 -3.82 -15.46 -12.18
N ALA A 364 -3.59 -16.03 -13.36
CA ALA A 364 -3.77 -15.32 -14.63
C ALA A 364 -5.23 -14.88 -14.82
N ALA A 365 -6.20 -15.76 -14.57
CA ALA A 365 -7.62 -15.44 -14.70
C ALA A 365 -8.07 -14.38 -13.67
N GLU A 366 -7.51 -14.39 -12.45
CA GLU A 366 -7.76 -13.36 -11.44
C GLU A 366 -7.23 -12.00 -11.89
N ALA A 367 -5.97 -11.93 -12.33
CA ALA A 367 -5.34 -10.70 -12.81
C ALA A 367 -6.10 -10.07 -14.00
N PHE A 368 -6.50 -10.89 -14.99
CA PHE A 368 -7.31 -10.39 -16.11
C PHE A 368 -8.73 -10.00 -15.71
N ALA A 369 -9.34 -10.68 -14.73
CA ALA A 369 -10.67 -10.32 -14.24
C ALA A 369 -10.64 -8.94 -13.54
N GLU A 370 -9.59 -8.63 -12.79
CA GLU A 370 -9.39 -7.31 -12.19
C GLU A 370 -9.32 -6.21 -13.27
N VAL A 371 -8.57 -6.44 -14.35
CA VAL A 371 -8.48 -5.50 -15.46
C VAL A 371 -9.83 -5.35 -16.18
N VAL A 372 -10.52 -6.46 -16.50
CA VAL A 372 -11.86 -6.45 -17.12
C VAL A 372 -12.87 -5.68 -16.29
N ASN A 373 -12.86 -5.88 -14.96
CA ASN A 373 -13.78 -5.19 -14.05
C ASN A 373 -13.55 -3.69 -14.02
N SER A 374 -12.31 -3.24 -14.23
CA SER A 374 -11.97 -1.81 -14.28
C SER A 374 -12.18 -1.16 -15.64
N GLU A 375 -11.83 -1.85 -16.74
CA GLU A 375 -11.97 -1.36 -18.11
C GLU A 375 -12.15 -2.56 -19.07
N PRO A 376 -13.40 -2.96 -19.37
CA PRO A 376 -13.66 -4.15 -20.19
C PRO A 376 -13.06 -4.09 -21.60
N ALA A 377 -12.84 -2.88 -22.13
CA ALA A 377 -12.26 -2.64 -23.46
C ALA A 377 -10.72 -2.59 -23.47
N PHE A 378 -10.07 -2.85 -22.34
CA PHE A 378 -8.62 -2.76 -22.21
C PHE A 378 -7.92 -3.86 -23.05
N ARG A 379 -7.38 -3.47 -24.22
CA ARG A 379 -6.69 -4.37 -25.14
C ARG A 379 -7.55 -5.60 -25.50
N ASP A 380 -6.96 -6.80 -25.43
CA ASP A 380 -7.60 -8.10 -25.62
C ASP A 380 -7.83 -8.84 -24.29
N VAL A 381 -7.91 -8.12 -23.16
CA VAL A 381 -8.01 -8.71 -21.80
C VAL A 381 -9.17 -9.69 -21.67
N GLN A 382 -10.31 -9.44 -22.33
CA GLN A 382 -11.45 -10.37 -22.31
C GLN A 382 -11.12 -11.70 -22.99
N VAL A 383 -10.36 -11.66 -24.09
CA VAL A 383 -9.90 -12.85 -24.81
C VAL A 383 -8.91 -13.62 -23.93
N LYS A 384 -7.98 -12.92 -23.29
CA LYS A 384 -7.00 -13.51 -22.35
C LYS A 384 -7.66 -14.15 -21.13
N LEU A 385 -8.65 -13.47 -20.53
CA LEU A 385 -9.45 -14.01 -19.43
C LEU A 385 -10.19 -15.29 -19.84
N ALA A 386 -10.82 -15.30 -21.02
CA ALA A 386 -11.50 -16.47 -21.53
C ALA A 386 -10.53 -17.65 -21.75
N GLN A 387 -9.35 -17.38 -22.32
CA GLN A 387 -8.29 -18.37 -22.50
C GLN A 387 -7.81 -18.95 -21.16
N ALA A 388 -7.49 -18.09 -20.18
CA ALA A 388 -7.02 -18.52 -18.86
C ALA A 388 -8.08 -19.36 -18.11
N ARG A 389 -9.35 -18.96 -18.17
CA ARG A 389 -10.46 -19.74 -17.56
C ARG A 389 -10.65 -21.10 -18.21
N GLU A 390 -10.51 -21.17 -19.53
CA GLU A 390 -10.65 -22.43 -20.24
C GLU A 390 -9.50 -23.39 -19.93
N GLU A 391 -8.26 -22.89 -19.87
CA GLU A 391 -7.10 -23.69 -19.45
C GLU A 391 -7.22 -24.17 -18.00
N LEU A 392 -7.67 -23.30 -17.09
CA LEU A 392 -7.93 -23.66 -15.70
C LEU A 392 -8.98 -24.77 -15.58
N ARG A 393 -10.08 -24.66 -16.36
CA ARG A 393 -11.14 -25.67 -16.40
C ARG A 393 -10.60 -27.01 -16.88
N LEU A 394 -9.84 -27.03 -17.98
CA LEU A 394 -9.26 -28.25 -18.53
C LEU A 394 -8.22 -28.88 -17.59
N ALA A 395 -7.42 -28.06 -16.90
CA ALA A 395 -6.47 -28.53 -15.88
C ALA A 395 -7.21 -29.18 -14.70
N GLY A 396 -8.29 -28.56 -14.20
CA GLY A 396 -9.10 -29.13 -13.13
C GLY A 396 -9.81 -30.43 -13.51
N LEU A 397 -10.32 -30.52 -14.75
CA LEU A 397 -10.89 -31.76 -15.27
C LEU A 397 -9.81 -32.85 -15.41
N TYR A 398 -8.61 -32.50 -15.86
CA TYR A 398 -7.49 -33.42 -15.97
C TYR A 398 -7.14 -34.02 -14.60
N ASP A 399 -6.98 -33.17 -13.57
CA ASP A 399 -6.67 -33.62 -12.21
C ASP A 399 -7.77 -34.53 -11.65
N LYS A 400 -9.04 -34.18 -11.89
CA LYS A 400 -10.19 -35.00 -11.50
C LYS A 400 -10.17 -36.36 -12.19
N ALA A 401 -9.92 -36.40 -13.50
CA ALA A 401 -9.85 -37.65 -14.27
C ALA A 401 -8.69 -38.53 -13.78
N PHE A 402 -7.54 -37.92 -13.50
CA PHE A 402 -6.35 -38.60 -13.00
C PHE A 402 -6.57 -39.18 -11.60
N GLN A 403 -7.16 -38.42 -10.68
CA GLN A 403 -7.48 -38.89 -9.32
C GLN A 403 -8.52 -40.02 -9.34
N ALA A 404 -9.58 -39.90 -10.15
CA ALA A 404 -10.57 -40.97 -10.32
C ALA A 404 -9.92 -42.26 -10.84
N GLY A 405 -9.00 -42.14 -11.79
CA GLY A 405 -8.20 -43.26 -12.29
C GLY A 405 -7.34 -43.92 -11.21
N GLN A 406 -6.64 -43.13 -10.38
CA GLN A 406 -5.87 -43.66 -9.25
C GLN A 406 -6.75 -44.34 -8.19
N ALA A 407 -7.97 -43.84 -7.98
CA ALA A 407 -8.95 -44.42 -7.06
C ALA A 407 -9.64 -45.68 -7.62
N GLY A 408 -9.38 -46.03 -8.89
CA GLY A 408 -10.00 -47.18 -9.57
C GLY A 408 -11.42 -46.91 -10.10
N ASP A 409 -11.90 -45.67 -10.07
CA ASP A 409 -13.19 -45.28 -10.65
C ASP A 409 -13.04 -44.99 -12.15
N LEU A 410 -12.96 -46.07 -12.94
CA LEU A 410 -12.74 -46.00 -14.38
C LEU A 410 -13.92 -45.36 -15.14
N VAL A 411 -15.13 -45.36 -14.56
CA VAL A 411 -16.32 -44.75 -15.17
C VAL A 411 -16.24 -43.23 -15.07
N GLU A 412 -15.94 -42.70 -13.88
CA GLU A 412 -15.79 -41.25 -13.68
C GLU A 412 -14.55 -40.71 -14.38
N ALA A 413 -13.43 -41.45 -14.33
CA ALA A 413 -12.23 -41.11 -15.08
C ALA A 413 -12.53 -41.04 -16.59
N GLY A 414 -13.18 -42.08 -17.14
CA GLY A 414 -13.50 -42.16 -18.57
C GLY A 414 -14.44 -41.04 -19.03
N ARG A 415 -15.48 -40.73 -18.26
CA ARG A 415 -16.38 -39.61 -18.55
C ARG A 415 -15.67 -38.26 -18.55
N THR A 416 -14.85 -38.02 -17.53
CA THR A 416 -14.12 -36.75 -17.39
C THR A 416 -13.12 -36.57 -18.53
N TRP A 417 -12.45 -37.64 -18.97
CA TRP A 417 -11.59 -37.63 -20.15
C TRP A 417 -12.35 -37.34 -21.45
N ILE A 418 -13.54 -37.93 -21.64
CA ILE A 418 -14.39 -37.63 -22.80
C ILE A 418 -14.76 -36.14 -22.84
N ASP A 419 -15.03 -35.53 -21.69
CA ASP A 419 -15.37 -34.10 -21.62
C ASP A 419 -14.16 -33.21 -21.97
N ILE A 420 -12.95 -33.53 -21.50
CA ILE A 420 -11.70 -32.83 -21.88
C ILE A 420 -11.48 -32.92 -23.39
N LEU A 421 -11.56 -34.14 -23.96
CA LEU A 421 -11.18 -34.42 -25.35
C LEU A 421 -12.23 -33.96 -26.35
N ARG A 422 -13.49 -33.81 -25.92
CA ARG A 422 -14.54 -33.16 -26.72
C ARG A 422 -14.23 -31.69 -26.95
N ASP A 423 -13.68 -31.03 -25.94
CA ASP A 423 -13.37 -29.61 -26.00
C ASP A 423 -11.98 -29.36 -26.62
N ARG A 424 -10.98 -30.21 -26.31
CA ARG A 424 -9.63 -30.14 -26.90
C ARG A 424 -8.98 -31.52 -27.04
N TYR A 425 -8.99 -32.05 -28.26
CA TYR A 425 -8.55 -33.42 -28.58
C TYR A 425 -7.06 -33.70 -28.29
N ASP A 426 -6.19 -32.70 -28.42
CA ASP A 426 -4.73 -32.82 -28.27
C ASP A 426 -4.23 -32.45 -26.86
N TYR A 427 -5.15 -32.19 -25.91
CA TYR A 427 -4.77 -31.75 -24.57
C TYR A 427 -4.00 -32.84 -23.80
N ARG A 428 -2.75 -32.54 -23.43
CA ARG A 428 -1.87 -33.38 -22.57
C ARG A 428 -1.94 -34.88 -22.92
N GLU A 429 -1.55 -35.23 -24.14
CA GLU A 429 -1.46 -36.62 -24.65
C GLU A 429 -2.82 -37.32 -24.88
N GLY A 430 -3.84 -36.54 -25.28
CA GLY A 430 -5.21 -37.03 -25.53
C GLY A 430 -5.34 -38.22 -26.49
N GLU A 431 -4.38 -38.43 -27.39
CA GLU A 431 -4.36 -39.58 -28.31
C GLU A 431 -4.20 -40.93 -27.57
N ALA A 432 -3.38 -40.99 -26.52
CA ALA A 432 -3.19 -42.20 -25.71
C ALA A 432 -4.45 -42.51 -24.88
N VAL A 433 -5.13 -41.47 -24.40
CA VAL A 433 -6.37 -41.59 -23.63
C VAL A 433 -7.54 -42.05 -24.52
N MET A 434 -7.64 -41.55 -25.76
CA MET A 434 -8.65 -42.00 -26.73
C MET A 434 -8.52 -43.49 -27.07
N GLN A 435 -7.29 -44.00 -27.15
CA GLN A 435 -7.06 -45.43 -27.36
C GLN A 435 -7.57 -46.28 -26.20
N MET A 436 -7.44 -45.82 -24.94
CA MET A 436 -8.03 -46.49 -23.78
C MET A 436 -9.56 -46.37 -23.73
N LEU A 437 -10.11 -45.18 -24.02
CA LEU A 437 -11.56 -44.93 -24.02
C LEU A 437 -12.31 -45.77 -25.06
N ASN A 438 -11.71 -46.02 -26.24
CA ASN A 438 -12.29 -46.89 -27.26
C ASN A 438 -12.50 -48.34 -26.78
N VAL A 439 -11.74 -48.79 -25.77
CA VAL A 439 -11.89 -50.11 -25.15
C VAL A 439 -12.96 -50.11 -24.04
N ILE A 440 -13.12 -48.99 -23.32
CA ILE A 440 -13.97 -48.87 -22.11
C ILE A 440 -15.38 -48.35 -22.42
N SER A 441 -15.55 -47.56 -23.50
CA SER A 441 -16.81 -46.88 -23.89
C SER A 441 -18.04 -47.80 -24.03
N PRO A 442 -17.94 -49.03 -24.60
CA PRO A 442 -19.08 -49.94 -24.68
C PRO A 442 -19.57 -50.45 -23.31
N VAL A 443 -18.69 -50.50 -22.31
CA VAL A 443 -19.00 -50.98 -20.95
C VAL A 443 -19.68 -49.89 -20.13
N VAL A 444 -19.19 -48.64 -20.23
CA VAL A 444 -19.77 -47.47 -19.54
C VAL A 444 -21.18 -47.17 -20.05
N THR A 445 -21.40 -47.26 -21.37
CA THR A 445 -22.71 -47.02 -21.99
C THR A 445 -23.78 -47.99 -21.46
N ARG A 446 -23.40 -49.26 -21.25
CA ARG A 446 -24.30 -50.31 -20.75
C ARG A 446 -24.61 -50.19 -19.26
N TYR A 447 -23.66 -49.68 -18.47
CA TYR A 447 -23.83 -49.39 -17.05
C TYR A 447 -24.73 -48.16 -16.81
N ASP A 448 -24.59 -47.13 -17.64
CA ASP A 448 -25.38 -45.89 -17.57
C ASP A 448 -26.85 -46.11 -17.91
N GLU A 449 -27.14 -47.00 -18.85
CA GLU A 449 -28.50 -47.37 -19.22
C GLU A 449 -29.23 -48.11 -18.08
N MET A 450 -28.53 -49.03 -17.38
CA MET A 450 -29.05 -49.68 -16.17
C MET A 450 -29.29 -48.69 -15.03
N ILE A 451 -28.36 -47.77 -14.77
CA ILE A 451 -28.52 -46.76 -13.71
C ILE A 451 -29.66 -45.79 -14.01
N ARG A 452 -29.87 -45.39 -15.28
CA ARG A 452 -31.01 -44.55 -15.67
C ARG A 452 -32.34 -45.25 -15.38
N LEU A 453 -32.48 -46.51 -15.80
CA LEU A 453 -33.69 -47.29 -15.56
C LEU A 453 -33.98 -47.49 -14.07
N PHE A 454 -32.93 -47.75 -13.26
CA PHE A 454 -33.06 -47.89 -11.81
C PHE A 454 -33.39 -46.57 -11.09
N LYS A 455 -32.76 -45.45 -11.49
CA LYS A 455 -33.03 -44.11 -10.94
C LYS A 455 -34.41 -43.59 -11.34
N GLN A 456 -34.92 -43.95 -12.52
CA GLN A 456 -36.26 -43.57 -12.97
C GLN A 456 -37.33 -44.25 -12.12
N GLN A 457 -37.23 -45.56 -11.87
CA GLN A 457 -38.13 -46.28 -10.96
C GLN A 457 -38.10 -45.78 -9.51
N GLN A 458 -36.92 -45.41 -8.98
CA GLN A 458 -36.82 -44.88 -7.63
C GLN A 458 -37.33 -43.42 -7.51
N ARG A 459 -37.15 -42.59 -8.54
CA ARG A 459 -37.63 -41.19 -8.55
C ARG A 459 -39.15 -41.09 -8.52
N ASP A 460 -39.84 -41.96 -9.26
CA ASP A 460 -41.31 -41.93 -9.32
C ASP A 460 -41.96 -42.32 -7.97
N LEU A 461 -41.40 -43.31 -7.27
CA LEU A 461 -41.88 -43.71 -5.92
C LEU A 461 -41.51 -42.69 -4.83
N ARG A 462 -40.32 -42.06 -4.92
CA ARG A 462 -39.87 -41.06 -3.95
C ARG A 462 -40.65 -39.75 -4.10
N SER A 463 -40.89 -39.30 -5.34
CA SER A 463 -41.68 -38.11 -5.66
C SER A 463 -43.13 -38.22 -5.16
N ALA A 464 -43.77 -39.37 -5.38
CA ALA A 464 -45.13 -39.61 -4.87
C ALA A 464 -45.18 -39.60 -3.32
N ARG A 465 -44.20 -40.22 -2.66
CA ARG A 465 -44.14 -40.29 -1.19
C ARG A 465 -43.80 -38.95 -0.54
N GLU A 466 -42.89 -38.16 -1.14
CA GLU A 466 -42.54 -36.81 -0.69
C GLU A 466 -43.69 -35.83 -0.89
N THR A 467 -44.43 -35.95 -2.00
CA THR A 467 -45.64 -35.15 -2.25
C THR A 467 -46.71 -35.47 -1.20
N ILE A 468 -47.02 -36.74 -0.96
CA ILE A 468 -48.01 -37.15 0.05
C ILE A 468 -47.61 -36.70 1.46
N ASN A 469 -46.32 -36.82 1.82
CA ASN A 469 -45.83 -36.38 3.13
C ASN A 469 -45.87 -34.85 3.29
N ARG A 470 -45.58 -34.10 2.22
CA ARG A 470 -45.67 -32.63 2.18
C ARG A 470 -47.11 -32.17 2.46
N TYR A 471 -48.09 -32.74 1.77
CA TYR A 471 -49.50 -32.39 1.96
C TYR A 471 -50.05 -32.80 3.33
N ARG A 472 -49.65 -33.96 3.88
CA ARG A 472 -50.01 -34.35 5.27
C ARG A 472 -49.49 -33.37 6.31
N ARG A 473 -48.24 -32.92 6.15
CA ARG A 473 -47.61 -31.98 7.09
C ARG A 473 -48.26 -30.61 7.04
N ILE A 474 -48.63 -30.13 5.85
CA ILE A 474 -49.39 -28.89 5.68
C ILE A 474 -50.75 -28.99 6.40
N LEU A 475 -51.50 -30.08 6.19
CA LEU A 475 -52.80 -30.27 6.83
C LEU A 475 -52.70 -30.28 8.36
N SER A 476 -51.74 -31.01 8.92
CA SER A 476 -51.51 -31.06 10.37
C SER A 476 -51.13 -29.70 10.96
N CYS A 477 -50.29 -28.92 10.29
CA CYS A 477 -49.97 -27.56 10.73
C CYS A 477 -51.18 -26.63 10.66
N CYS A 478 -52.03 -26.74 9.63
CA CYS A 478 -53.27 -25.96 9.54
C CYS A 478 -54.26 -26.26 10.66
N GLU A 479 -54.44 -27.54 11.02
CA GLU A 479 -55.29 -27.95 12.14
C GLU A 479 -54.72 -27.50 13.50
N GLY A 480 -53.40 -27.61 13.67
CA GLY A 480 -52.68 -27.13 14.86
C GLY A 480 -52.78 -25.61 15.04
N MET A 481 -52.65 -24.84 13.96
CA MET A 481 -52.83 -23.38 13.98
C MET A 481 -54.23 -22.99 14.47
N GLY A 482 -55.29 -23.65 13.97
CA GLY A 482 -56.66 -23.37 14.43
C GLY A 482 -56.82 -23.59 15.93
N THR A 483 -56.27 -24.68 16.45
CA THR A 483 -56.30 -25.02 17.88
C THR A 483 -55.50 -24.00 18.72
N ALA A 484 -54.30 -23.63 18.27
CA ALA A 484 -53.45 -22.65 18.95
C ALA A 484 -54.06 -21.23 18.93
N MET A 485 -54.78 -20.87 17.87
CA MET A 485 -55.51 -19.60 17.79
C MET A 485 -56.66 -19.54 18.80
N GLU A 486 -57.43 -20.62 18.96
CA GLU A 486 -58.50 -20.71 19.96
C GLU A 486 -57.96 -20.66 21.40
N ALA A 487 -56.76 -21.18 21.62
CA ALA A 487 -56.05 -21.12 22.90
C ALA A 487 -55.31 -19.79 23.15
N GLY A 488 -55.22 -18.91 22.15
CA GLY A 488 -54.48 -17.64 22.22
C GLY A 488 -52.95 -17.79 22.20
N GLU A 489 -52.42 -18.93 21.77
CA GLU A 489 -51.00 -19.27 21.74
C GLU A 489 -50.33 -18.81 20.43
N TRP A 490 -50.28 -17.49 20.22
CA TRP A 490 -49.88 -16.88 18.94
C TRP A 490 -48.46 -17.23 18.45
N GLN A 491 -47.52 -17.57 19.34
CA GLN A 491 -46.16 -17.99 18.98
C GLN A 491 -46.19 -19.32 18.19
N GLN A 492 -47.00 -20.28 18.62
CA GLN A 492 -47.17 -21.55 17.90
C GLN A 492 -47.89 -21.35 16.57
N VAL A 493 -48.83 -20.41 16.52
CA VAL A 493 -49.52 -20.04 15.26
C VAL A 493 -48.52 -19.49 14.23
N VAL A 494 -47.53 -18.70 14.66
CA VAL A 494 -46.45 -18.21 13.79
C VAL A 494 -45.57 -19.37 13.30
N GLU A 495 -45.03 -20.18 14.20
CA GLU A 495 -44.11 -21.28 13.83
C GLU A 495 -44.75 -22.27 12.85
N MET A 496 -46.02 -22.62 13.08
CA MET A 496 -46.77 -23.50 12.20
C MET A 496 -47.15 -22.81 10.88
N GLY A 497 -47.47 -21.51 10.92
CA GLY A 497 -47.78 -20.71 9.74
C GLY A 497 -46.59 -20.54 8.79
N GLU A 498 -45.39 -20.29 9.32
CA GLU A 498 -44.16 -20.21 8.54
C GLU A 498 -43.80 -21.56 7.92
N THR A 499 -44.03 -22.65 8.65
CA THR A 499 -43.87 -24.02 8.14
C THR A 499 -44.80 -24.28 6.95
N VAL A 500 -46.06 -23.85 7.01
CA VAL A 500 -47.01 -23.97 5.89
C VAL A 500 -46.63 -23.07 4.72
N ALA A 501 -46.22 -21.83 4.97
CA ALA A 501 -45.78 -20.89 3.92
C ALA A 501 -44.54 -21.39 3.17
N SER A 502 -43.61 -22.06 3.88
CA SER A 502 -42.44 -22.71 3.27
C SER A 502 -42.83 -23.91 2.40
N LEU A 503 -43.78 -24.73 2.85
CA LEU A 503 -44.20 -25.95 2.15
C LEU A 503 -45.20 -25.68 1.00
N MET A 504 -45.95 -24.57 1.05
CA MET A 504 -46.91 -24.14 0.04
C MET A 504 -47.00 -22.60 -0.06
N PRO A 505 -46.03 -21.94 -0.74
CA PRO A 505 -45.93 -20.48 -0.79
C PRO A 505 -47.11 -19.76 -1.48
N THR A 506 -47.89 -20.50 -2.28
CA THR A 506 -49.03 -19.98 -3.04
C THR A 506 -50.33 -19.90 -2.23
N LEU A 507 -50.35 -20.41 -1.00
CA LEU A 507 -51.53 -20.40 -0.14
C LEU A 507 -51.71 -19.02 0.52
N SER A 508 -52.55 -18.18 -0.09
CA SER A 508 -52.73 -16.76 0.28
C SER A 508 -53.22 -16.53 1.71
N ILE A 509 -53.94 -17.49 2.30
CA ILE A 509 -54.52 -17.42 3.65
C ILE A 509 -53.43 -17.34 4.73
N THR A 510 -52.28 -17.99 4.54
CA THR A 510 -51.18 -18.09 5.52
C THR A 510 -50.48 -16.75 5.78
N ARG A 511 -50.35 -15.90 4.75
CA ARG A 511 -49.66 -14.60 4.84
C ARG A 511 -50.42 -13.60 5.70
N GLY A 512 -51.75 -13.52 5.54
CA GLY A 512 -52.60 -12.65 6.36
C GLY A 512 -52.65 -13.08 7.84
N LEU A 513 -52.60 -14.39 8.10
CA LEU A 513 -52.57 -14.95 9.45
C LEU A 513 -51.24 -14.70 10.17
N LEU A 514 -50.11 -14.86 9.47
CA LEU A 514 -48.78 -14.56 10.01
C LEU A 514 -48.62 -13.08 10.37
N GLU A 515 -49.05 -12.17 9.49
CA GLU A 515 -49.02 -10.72 9.76
C GLU A 515 -49.85 -10.33 11.00
N GLN A 516 -50.94 -11.06 11.26
CA GLN A 516 -51.81 -10.85 12.41
C GLN A 516 -51.22 -11.44 13.70
N ALA A 517 -50.59 -12.61 13.64
CA ALA A 517 -49.93 -13.25 14.78
C ALA A 517 -48.66 -12.50 15.22
N TYR A 518 -47.88 -11.96 14.27
CA TYR A 518 -46.73 -11.09 14.55
C TYR A 518 -47.13 -9.79 15.26
N LYS A 519 -48.28 -9.21 14.92
CA LYS A 519 -48.84 -8.04 15.63
C LYS A 519 -49.25 -8.35 17.07
N MET A 520 -49.73 -9.56 17.36
CA MET A 520 -50.20 -9.96 18.69
C MET A 520 -49.06 -10.33 19.65
N LEU A 521 -47.88 -10.69 19.13
CA LEU A 521 -46.69 -11.04 19.93
C LEU A 521 -45.80 -9.85 20.31
N GLY A 522 -46.13 -8.63 19.87
CA GLY A 522 -45.40 -7.42 20.28
C GLY A 522 -43.93 -7.34 19.81
N TRP A 523 -43.51 -8.17 18.85
CA TRP A 523 -42.16 -8.12 18.26
C TRP A 523 -42.06 -6.96 17.27
N ALA A 524 -41.89 -5.75 17.79
CA ALA A 524 -41.54 -4.57 17.01
C ALA A 524 -40.16 -4.07 17.45
N HIS A 525 -39.06 -4.68 17.01
CA HIS A 525 -37.74 -4.17 17.42
C HIS A 525 -36.71 -4.23 16.28
N ASP A 526 -36.53 -3.10 15.60
CA ASP A 526 -35.38 -2.81 14.73
C ASP A 526 -34.06 -2.63 15.52
N ARG A 527 -34.02 -3.03 16.81
CA ARG A 527 -32.89 -2.83 17.73
C ARG A 527 -32.70 -3.99 18.70
N LEU A 528 -31.45 -4.36 18.98
CA LEU A 528 -31.06 -5.32 20.03
C LEU A 528 -29.85 -4.81 20.80
N THR A 529 -29.56 -5.39 21.98
CA THR A 529 -28.30 -5.13 22.71
C THR A 529 -27.38 -6.35 22.63
N TRP A 530 -26.20 -6.18 22.04
CA TRP A 530 -25.23 -7.24 21.89
C TRP A 530 -24.56 -7.60 23.21
N ARG A 531 -24.64 -8.86 23.60
CA ARG A 531 -24.27 -9.30 24.95
C ARG A 531 -22.79 -9.09 25.30
N LYS A 532 -21.89 -9.24 24.33
CA LYS A 532 -20.43 -9.28 24.58
C LYS A 532 -19.85 -7.90 24.90
N ASP A 533 -20.24 -6.89 24.15
CA ASP A 533 -19.75 -5.53 24.30
C ASP A 533 -20.83 -4.53 24.73
N HIS A 534 -22.04 -5.00 25.04
CA HIS A 534 -23.20 -4.21 25.47
C HIS A 534 -23.64 -3.13 24.47
N LYS A 535 -23.27 -3.25 23.19
CA LYS A 535 -23.67 -2.28 22.18
C LYS A 535 -25.09 -2.50 21.71
N VAL A 536 -25.85 -1.41 21.59
CA VAL A 536 -27.11 -1.42 20.86
C VAL A 536 -26.80 -1.55 19.38
N MET A 537 -27.39 -2.54 18.73
CA MET A 537 -27.31 -2.77 17.29
C MET A 537 -28.66 -2.49 16.65
N VAL A 538 -28.64 -2.03 15.41
CA VAL A 538 -29.79 -1.69 14.57
C VAL A 538 -29.90 -2.74 13.48
N ARG A 539 -31.12 -3.21 13.19
CA ARG A 539 -31.41 -4.12 12.09
C ARG A 539 -31.43 -3.37 10.77
N ILE A 540 -30.69 -3.86 9.79
CA ILE A 540 -30.73 -3.39 8.41
C ILE A 540 -31.37 -4.51 7.57
N PRO A 541 -32.61 -4.31 7.08
CA PRO A 541 -33.27 -5.32 6.26
C PRO A 541 -32.50 -5.63 4.98
N ALA A 542 -32.62 -6.87 4.50
CA ALA A 542 -32.09 -7.23 3.19
C ALA A 542 -32.67 -6.32 2.11
N ALA A 543 -31.81 -5.77 1.25
CA ALA A 543 -32.25 -4.83 0.24
C ALA A 543 -31.36 -4.84 -1.00
N ASP A 544 -32.00 -4.66 -2.16
CA ASP A 544 -31.34 -4.23 -3.38
C ASP A 544 -31.27 -2.70 -3.38
N TYR A 545 -30.09 -2.13 -3.59
CA TYR A 545 -29.93 -0.69 -3.70
C TYR A 545 -28.79 -0.28 -4.63
N ASP A 546 -28.81 0.98 -5.04
CA ASP A 546 -27.78 1.56 -5.90
C ASP A 546 -26.60 2.01 -5.04
N PHE A 547 -25.53 1.24 -4.99
CA PHE A 547 -24.30 1.49 -4.23
C PHE A 547 -23.35 2.46 -4.94
N GLY A 548 -22.74 3.36 -4.14
CA GLY A 548 -21.70 4.28 -4.58
C GLY A 548 -22.20 5.37 -5.54
N GLN A 549 -21.28 6.24 -5.98
CA GLN A 549 -21.60 7.31 -6.94
C GLN A 549 -21.95 6.81 -8.35
N MET A 550 -21.48 5.61 -8.70
CA MET A 550 -21.76 4.99 -9.99
C MET A 550 -23.11 4.26 -10.03
N HIS A 551 -23.88 4.32 -8.93
CA HIS A 551 -25.20 3.69 -8.80
C HIS A 551 -25.20 2.20 -9.20
N GLN A 552 -24.19 1.45 -8.72
CA GLN A 552 -24.09 0.03 -8.99
C GLN A 552 -25.15 -0.71 -8.18
N ARG A 553 -26.02 -1.47 -8.85
CA ARG A 553 -27.05 -2.24 -8.14
C ARG A 553 -26.43 -3.42 -7.40
N VAL A 554 -26.62 -3.47 -6.07
CA VAL A 554 -26.09 -4.53 -5.19
C VAL A 554 -27.20 -5.05 -4.28
N LEU A 555 -27.23 -6.38 -4.10
CA LEU A 555 -28.05 -7.05 -3.09
C LEU A 555 -27.23 -7.20 -1.81
N VAL A 556 -27.68 -6.56 -0.73
CA VAL A 556 -27.10 -6.73 0.60
C VAL A 556 -28.06 -7.58 1.45
N PRO A 557 -27.63 -8.75 1.95
CA PRO A 557 -28.43 -9.56 2.86
C PRO A 557 -28.77 -8.82 4.16
N GLU A 558 -29.70 -9.34 4.96
CA GLU A 558 -30.00 -8.75 6.25
C GLU A 558 -28.81 -8.87 7.22
N PHE A 559 -28.53 -7.78 7.94
CA PHE A 559 -27.49 -7.74 8.97
C PHE A 559 -27.88 -6.79 10.11
N TRP A 560 -27.12 -6.85 11.19
CA TRP A 560 -27.19 -5.91 12.30
C TRP A 560 -25.90 -5.12 12.37
N ILE A 561 -26.00 -3.82 12.63
CA ILE A 561 -24.86 -2.91 12.77
C ILE A 561 -24.90 -2.19 14.10
N ASP A 562 -23.75 -1.91 14.68
CA ASP A 562 -23.66 -1.06 15.87
C ASP A 562 -24.33 0.29 15.62
N ARG A 563 -25.25 0.69 16.51
CA ARG A 563 -25.94 1.98 16.42
C ARG A 563 -24.96 3.14 16.45
N THR A 564 -23.93 3.06 17.29
CA THR A 564 -22.92 4.08 17.52
C THR A 564 -21.52 3.52 17.31
N LEU A 565 -20.54 4.38 17.02
CA LEU A 565 -19.12 4.04 17.04
C LEU A 565 -18.70 3.37 18.36
N VAL A 566 -17.67 2.51 18.31
CA VAL A 566 -17.04 1.94 19.50
C VAL A 566 -16.39 3.06 20.32
N THR A 567 -16.80 3.16 21.58
CA THR A 567 -16.34 4.17 22.54
C THR A 567 -15.08 3.71 23.28
N ASN A 568 -14.35 4.65 23.88
CA ASN A 568 -13.20 4.30 24.72
C ASN A 568 -13.57 3.37 25.89
N ALA A 569 -14.76 3.52 26.49
CA ALA A 569 -15.21 2.65 27.58
C ALA A 569 -15.52 1.22 27.11
N GLU A 570 -16.08 1.06 25.91
CA GLU A 570 -16.30 -0.24 25.28
C GLU A 570 -14.96 -0.90 24.90
N TYR A 571 -14.07 -0.15 24.25
CA TYR A 571 -12.74 -0.64 23.87
C TYR A 571 -11.88 -0.98 25.10
N LYS A 572 -12.08 -0.28 26.23
CA LYS A 572 -11.41 -0.60 27.49
C LYS A 572 -11.74 -2.00 27.99
N ARG A 573 -12.99 -2.48 27.80
CA ARG A 573 -13.36 -3.86 28.16
C ARG A 573 -12.59 -4.89 27.34
N PHE A 574 -12.33 -4.59 26.06
CA PHE A 574 -11.47 -5.41 25.21
C PHE A 574 -10.02 -5.42 25.72
N ILE A 575 -9.46 -4.25 26.03
CA ILE A 575 -8.10 -4.09 26.58
C ILE A 575 -7.93 -4.80 27.94
N ASP A 576 -8.98 -4.83 28.76
CA ASP A 576 -8.99 -5.52 30.06
C ASP A 576 -9.07 -7.04 29.91
N ALA A 577 -9.82 -7.51 28.91
CA ALA A 577 -9.91 -8.93 28.58
C ALA A 577 -8.65 -9.45 27.84
N ASN A 578 -7.82 -8.56 27.30
CA ASN A 578 -6.64 -8.89 26.49
C ASN A 578 -5.41 -8.09 26.99
N PRO A 579 -4.78 -8.49 28.11
CA PRO A 579 -3.71 -7.72 28.76
C PRO A 579 -2.47 -7.53 27.88
N ASP A 580 -2.20 -8.46 26.96
CA ASP A 580 -1.05 -8.40 26.04
C ASP A 580 -1.30 -7.50 24.82
N HIS A 581 -2.55 -7.13 24.56
CA HIS A 581 -2.87 -6.21 23.47
C HIS A 581 -2.45 -4.78 23.86
N ALA A 582 -1.83 -4.07 22.90
CA ALA A 582 -1.38 -2.71 23.09
C ALA A 582 -2.57 -1.75 23.26
N VAL A 583 -2.37 -0.65 23.99
CA VAL A 583 -3.38 0.41 24.08
C VAL A 583 -3.23 1.41 22.94
N PRO A 584 -4.32 2.06 22.48
CA PRO A 584 -4.26 3.08 21.42
C PRO A 584 -3.27 4.21 21.76
N TYR A 585 -2.18 4.29 21.00
CA TYR A 585 -1.09 5.22 21.27
C TYR A 585 -0.30 5.52 20.00
N SER A 586 0.10 6.79 19.83
CA SER A 586 1.08 7.22 18.83
C SER A 586 2.06 8.24 19.43
N SER A 587 3.32 8.20 18.99
CA SER A 587 4.34 9.18 19.39
C SER A 587 4.16 10.56 18.73
N ASP A 588 3.26 10.68 17.76
CA ASP A 588 2.95 11.94 17.10
C ASP A 588 2.44 12.99 18.09
N LYS A 589 2.89 14.24 17.92
CA LYS A 589 2.40 15.38 18.69
C LYS A 589 0.88 15.58 18.54
N ALA A 590 0.31 15.30 17.37
CA ALA A 590 -1.13 15.38 17.11
C ALA A 590 -1.96 14.31 17.86
N ALA A 591 -1.31 13.25 18.35
CA ALA A 591 -1.96 12.18 19.12
C ALA A 591 -2.11 12.51 20.62
N ARG A 592 -1.39 13.53 21.13
CA ARG A 592 -1.29 13.83 22.58
C ARG A 592 -2.62 14.01 23.34
N PRO A 593 -3.69 14.59 22.80
CA PRO A 593 -4.96 14.68 23.53
C PRO A 593 -5.83 13.41 23.42
N TYR A 594 -5.40 12.41 22.64
CA TYR A 594 -6.13 11.17 22.33
C TYR A 594 -5.42 9.91 22.85
N ASN A 595 -4.10 9.99 23.06
CA ASN A 595 -3.28 8.89 23.55
C ASN A 595 -3.80 8.30 24.85
N TRP A 596 -3.88 6.96 24.89
CA TRP A 596 -4.08 6.24 26.13
C TRP A 596 -2.78 6.19 26.94
N ASP A 597 -2.90 6.14 28.26
CA ASP A 597 -1.76 5.95 29.15
C ASP A 597 -1.28 4.50 29.03
N ARG A 598 -0.09 4.30 28.45
CA ARG A 598 0.49 2.96 28.24
C ARG A 598 0.77 2.20 29.53
N LYS A 599 1.09 2.89 30.63
CA LYS A 599 1.44 2.25 31.91
C LYS A 599 0.19 1.90 32.70
N ARG A 600 -0.77 2.83 32.77
CA ARG A 600 -2.04 2.62 33.48
C ARG A 600 -3.07 1.87 32.65
N ARG A 601 -2.85 1.75 31.34
CA ARG A 601 -3.76 1.17 30.34
C ARG A 601 -5.13 1.83 30.33
N THR A 602 -5.19 3.14 30.56
CA THR A 602 -6.42 3.94 30.67
C THR A 602 -6.53 4.97 29.56
N TYR A 603 -7.75 5.17 29.04
CA TYR A 603 -8.07 6.26 28.10
C TYR A 603 -8.03 7.64 28.78
N PRO A 604 -7.97 8.75 28.00
CA PRO A 604 -7.99 10.11 28.54
C PRO A 604 -9.21 10.37 29.45
N ALA A 605 -8.98 11.05 30.58
CA ALA A 605 -10.03 11.35 31.54
C ALA A 605 -11.22 12.10 30.90
N GLY A 606 -12.44 11.73 31.27
CA GLY A 606 -13.67 12.32 30.73
C GLY A 606 -14.05 11.85 29.32
N ARG A 607 -13.29 10.93 28.71
CA ARG A 607 -13.53 10.49 27.31
C ARG A 607 -14.19 9.12 27.16
N ALA A 608 -14.89 8.65 28.19
CA ALA A 608 -15.53 7.33 28.21
C ALA A 608 -16.49 7.11 27.02
N ASN A 609 -17.32 8.10 26.69
CA ASN A 609 -18.34 8.03 25.63
C ASN A 609 -17.88 8.62 24.28
N TYR A 610 -16.59 8.96 24.15
CA TYR A 610 -16.02 9.40 22.88
C TYR A 610 -15.63 8.16 22.06
N PRO A 611 -15.65 8.25 20.72
CA PRO A 611 -15.14 7.17 19.88
C PRO A 611 -13.68 6.87 20.25
N VAL A 612 -13.33 5.59 20.24
CA VAL A 612 -11.93 5.18 20.30
C VAL A 612 -11.25 5.58 18.98
N THR A 613 -10.09 6.23 19.09
CA THR A 613 -9.25 6.62 17.95
C THR A 613 -7.81 6.16 18.17
N LEU A 614 -6.91 6.36 17.20
CA LEU A 614 -5.55 5.81 17.22
C LEU A 614 -5.55 4.27 17.24
N VAL A 615 -6.51 3.67 16.55
CA VAL A 615 -6.65 2.22 16.38
C VAL A 615 -6.29 1.87 14.94
N SER A 616 -5.36 0.93 14.79
CA SER A 616 -5.04 0.40 13.46
C SER A 616 -6.17 -0.50 12.95
N TRP A 617 -6.11 -0.87 11.68
CA TRP A 617 -7.06 -1.83 11.11
C TRP A 617 -6.95 -3.19 11.81
N GLN A 618 -5.72 -3.60 12.19
CA GLN A 618 -5.49 -4.84 12.93
C GLN A 618 -6.14 -4.80 14.32
N ASP A 619 -6.07 -3.66 15.01
CA ASP A 619 -6.73 -3.44 16.30
C ASP A 619 -8.25 -3.47 16.18
N ALA A 620 -8.78 -2.89 15.10
CA ALA A 620 -10.20 -2.90 14.78
C ALA A 620 -10.73 -4.33 14.56
N VAL A 621 -9.99 -5.13 13.78
CA VAL A 621 -10.29 -6.55 13.56
C VAL A 621 -10.19 -7.36 14.87
N ALA A 622 -9.18 -7.08 15.70
CA ALA A 622 -9.00 -7.76 16.98
C ALA A 622 -10.18 -7.48 17.95
N TYR A 623 -10.60 -6.22 18.06
CA TYR A 623 -11.78 -5.83 18.82
C TYR A 623 -13.04 -6.53 18.30
N ALA A 624 -13.29 -6.45 16.98
CA ALA A 624 -14.48 -7.04 16.37
C ALA A 624 -14.56 -8.55 16.64
N ARG A 625 -13.45 -9.28 16.45
CA ARG A 625 -13.37 -10.72 16.76
C ARG A 625 -13.64 -11.02 18.22
N TRP A 626 -13.04 -10.26 19.15
CA TRP A 626 -13.30 -10.42 20.58
C TRP A 626 -14.78 -10.17 20.94
N ALA A 627 -15.40 -9.18 20.30
CA ALA A 627 -16.81 -8.87 20.47
C ALA A 627 -17.73 -9.93 19.85
N GLY A 628 -17.20 -10.87 19.05
CA GLY A 628 -18.00 -11.84 18.29
C GLY A 628 -18.69 -11.21 17.08
N LYS A 629 -18.07 -10.17 16.52
CA LYS A 629 -18.54 -9.39 15.37
C LYS A 629 -17.48 -9.34 14.28
N ARG A 630 -17.75 -8.60 13.21
CA ARG A 630 -16.78 -8.23 12.17
C ARG A 630 -16.91 -6.75 11.79
N LEU A 631 -15.94 -6.23 11.05
CA LEU A 631 -16.06 -4.92 10.41
C LEU A 631 -17.08 -4.99 9.25
N PRO A 632 -17.82 -3.91 8.95
CA PRO A 632 -18.74 -3.85 7.82
C PRO A 632 -18.00 -3.91 6.48
N THR A 633 -18.67 -4.40 5.45
CA THR A 633 -18.28 -4.09 4.06
C THR A 633 -18.69 -2.65 3.72
N GLU A 634 -18.25 -2.12 2.57
CA GLU A 634 -18.66 -0.79 2.14
C GLU A 634 -20.15 -0.71 1.83
N GLU A 635 -20.69 -1.76 1.21
CA GLU A 635 -22.08 -1.86 0.82
C GLU A 635 -22.98 -1.93 2.06
N GLU A 636 -22.60 -2.73 3.06
CA GLU A 636 -23.31 -2.76 4.35
C GLU A 636 -23.25 -1.40 5.05
N TRP A 637 -22.07 -0.79 5.08
CA TRP A 637 -21.89 0.50 5.74
C TRP A 637 -22.73 1.60 5.06
N GLU A 638 -22.71 1.66 3.74
CA GLU A 638 -23.42 2.68 2.96
C GLU A 638 -24.94 2.46 3.03
N LEU A 639 -25.40 1.20 2.92
CA LEU A 639 -26.80 0.88 3.09
C LEU A 639 -27.28 1.33 4.48
N ALA A 640 -26.53 1.02 5.54
CA ALA A 640 -26.86 1.46 6.90
C ALA A 640 -26.84 2.99 7.05
N ALA A 641 -25.97 3.69 6.31
CA ALA A 641 -25.82 5.12 6.35
C ALA A 641 -27.01 5.85 5.70
N ARG A 642 -27.45 5.43 4.51
CA ARG A 642 -28.40 6.23 3.71
C ARG A 642 -29.64 5.47 3.23
N GLY A 643 -29.71 4.15 3.38
CA GLY A 643 -30.85 3.36 2.91
C GLY A 643 -30.93 3.25 1.39
N THR A 644 -32.12 2.93 0.89
CA THR A 644 -32.34 2.57 -0.52
C THR A 644 -32.99 3.65 -1.37
N ASP A 645 -33.33 4.80 -0.79
CA ASP A 645 -34.10 5.86 -1.45
C ASP A 645 -33.25 6.87 -2.22
N GLY A 646 -31.95 6.58 -2.41
CA GLY A 646 -31.05 7.40 -3.20
C GLY A 646 -30.60 8.69 -2.51
N ARG A 647 -30.87 8.87 -1.21
CA ARG A 647 -30.38 10.04 -0.48
C ARG A 647 -28.85 10.09 -0.41
N GLU A 648 -28.27 11.29 -0.34
CA GLU A 648 -26.82 11.53 -0.34
C GLU A 648 -26.18 11.40 1.05
N TYR A 649 -26.89 11.81 2.10
CA TYR A 649 -26.45 11.77 3.50
C TYR A 649 -27.44 10.98 4.36
N PRO A 650 -27.06 10.55 5.59
CA PRO A 650 -27.96 9.83 6.47
C PRO A 650 -29.30 10.52 6.73
N TRP A 651 -29.25 11.85 6.85
CA TRP A 651 -30.38 12.74 7.10
C TRP A 651 -31.07 13.27 5.82
N GLY A 652 -30.73 12.79 4.62
CA GLY A 652 -31.32 13.22 3.36
C GLY A 652 -30.32 13.90 2.41
N ASN A 653 -30.79 14.81 1.56
CA ASN A 653 -29.97 15.48 0.51
C ASN A 653 -29.51 16.88 0.93
N GLN A 654 -29.62 17.21 2.21
CA GLN A 654 -29.18 18.51 2.72
C GLN A 654 -27.69 18.42 3.08
N PRO A 655 -26.89 19.46 2.79
CA PRO A 655 -25.48 19.44 3.07
C PRO A 655 -25.18 19.28 4.58
N PRO A 656 -23.98 18.81 4.94
CA PRO A 656 -23.53 18.70 6.32
C PRO A 656 -23.68 20.02 7.09
N SER A 657 -24.22 19.93 8.32
CA SER A 657 -24.35 21.09 9.22
C SER A 657 -23.93 20.71 10.65
N PRO A 658 -23.50 21.69 11.47
CA PRO A 658 -23.07 21.43 12.85
C PRO A 658 -24.15 20.83 13.75
N GLU A 659 -25.43 20.91 13.36
CA GLU A 659 -26.55 20.28 14.06
C GLU A 659 -26.67 18.77 13.75
N ARG A 660 -26.09 18.31 12.63
CA ARG A 660 -26.27 16.95 12.12
C ARG A 660 -25.01 16.10 12.20
N CYS A 661 -23.82 16.70 12.18
CA CYS A 661 -22.58 15.97 12.31
C CYS A 661 -21.39 16.83 12.76
N ASN A 662 -20.31 16.15 13.16
CA ASN A 662 -19.05 16.79 13.52
C ASN A 662 -18.10 16.80 12.30
N PHE A 663 -17.71 17.98 11.84
CA PHE A 663 -16.69 18.19 10.80
C PHE A 663 -15.99 19.52 11.06
N PHE A 664 -14.83 19.73 10.44
CA PHE A 664 -14.01 20.94 10.57
C PHE A 664 -13.89 21.49 12.00
N SER A 665 -13.67 20.61 12.96
CA SER A 665 -13.62 20.92 14.40
C SER A 665 -12.26 20.62 15.01
N ARG A 666 -12.14 20.76 16.34
CA ARG A 666 -10.87 20.54 17.07
C ARG A 666 -10.66 19.10 17.54
N GLY A 667 -11.64 18.21 17.31
CA GLY A 667 -11.57 16.83 17.76
C GLY A 667 -12.92 16.09 17.69
N PRO A 668 -12.92 14.79 17.99
CA PRO A 668 -14.15 14.01 18.07
C PRO A 668 -15.05 14.52 19.21
N THR A 669 -16.35 14.27 19.07
CA THR A 669 -17.39 14.54 20.08
C THR A 669 -17.91 13.20 20.65
N PRO A 670 -18.63 13.21 21.80
CA PRO A 670 -19.28 12.01 22.29
C PRO A 670 -20.16 11.37 21.21
N VAL A 671 -20.23 10.04 21.18
CA VAL A 671 -21.08 9.35 20.19
C VAL A 671 -22.55 9.72 20.39
N ALA A 672 -23.30 9.76 19.29
CA ALA A 672 -24.72 10.15 19.24
C ALA A 672 -25.02 11.60 19.68
N THR A 673 -24.04 12.51 19.65
CA THR A 673 -24.24 13.94 19.98
C THR A 673 -25.28 14.61 19.09
N TYR A 674 -25.36 14.22 17.82
CA TYR A 674 -26.21 14.84 16.79
C TYR A 674 -27.53 14.09 16.54
N SER A 675 -27.90 13.20 17.46
CA SER A 675 -29.13 12.42 17.36
C SER A 675 -30.32 13.24 17.89
N PRO A 676 -31.48 13.22 17.23
CA PRO A 676 -31.82 12.44 16.03
C PRO A 676 -31.53 13.10 14.68
N GLU A 677 -31.14 14.37 14.63
CA GLU A 677 -31.07 15.16 13.39
C GLU A 677 -30.03 14.64 12.38
N GLY A 678 -29.00 13.95 12.87
CA GLY A 678 -27.94 13.30 12.10
C GLY A 678 -28.09 11.78 11.94
N ASP A 679 -29.17 11.19 12.45
CA ASP A 679 -29.37 9.74 12.40
C ASP A 679 -29.64 9.27 10.96
N SER A 680 -29.20 8.06 10.64
CA SER A 680 -29.56 7.35 9.41
C SER A 680 -31.05 6.99 9.38
N PRO A 681 -31.62 6.60 8.22
CA PRO A 681 -33.03 6.16 8.17
C PRO A 681 -33.33 4.95 9.07
N TYR A 682 -32.30 4.17 9.43
CA TYR A 682 -32.42 3.04 10.36
C TYR A 682 -32.10 3.44 11.81
N GLY A 683 -31.62 4.66 12.06
CA GLY A 683 -31.30 5.18 13.39
C GLY A 683 -29.86 4.96 13.85
N CYS A 684 -28.93 4.71 12.91
CA CYS A 684 -27.49 4.70 13.18
C CYS A 684 -26.97 6.14 13.31
N THR A 685 -26.11 6.39 14.30
CA THR A 685 -25.57 7.74 14.56
C THR A 685 -24.15 7.85 14.05
N ASP A 686 -23.70 9.08 13.80
CA ASP A 686 -22.31 9.39 13.42
C ASP A 686 -21.84 8.66 12.14
N MET A 687 -22.77 8.25 11.26
CA MET A 687 -22.40 7.58 10.01
C MET A 687 -21.61 8.54 9.09
N CYS A 688 -21.94 9.83 9.09
CA CYS A 688 -21.16 10.84 8.39
C CYS A 688 -20.63 11.87 9.40
N GLY A 689 -19.31 11.99 9.52
CA GLY A 689 -18.65 12.90 10.47
C GLY A 689 -18.19 12.23 11.76
N ASN A 690 -17.65 13.03 12.68
CA ASN A 690 -17.02 12.62 13.93
C ASN A 690 -15.68 11.88 13.73
N VAL A 691 -15.68 10.65 13.20
CA VAL A 691 -14.45 9.93 12.84
C VAL A 691 -14.70 9.09 11.61
N TRP A 692 -13.64 8.87 10.82
CA TRP A 692 -13.65 7.88 9.75
C TRP A 692 -13.77 6.47 10.31
N GLU A 693 -14.39 5.56 9.57
CA GLU A 693 -14.63 4.19 10.02
C GLU A 693 -13.88 3.17 9.16
N TRP A 694 -13.15 2.25 9.81
CA TRP A 694 -12.53 1.10 9.16
C TRP A 694 -13.59 0.14 8.59
N THR A 695 -13.44 -0.26 7.32
CA THR A 695 -14.20 -1.36 6.72
C THR A 695 -13.31 -2.58 6.48
N VAL A 696 -13.93 -3.72 6.14
CA VAL A 696 -13.19 -4.92 5.70
C VAL A 696 -12.71 -4.81 4.25
N SER A 697 -13.27 -3.89 3.47
CA SER A 697 -13.00 -3.73 2.04
C SER A 697 -11.56 -3.26 1.77
N LYS A 698 -11.00 -3.78 0.67
CA LYS A 698 -9.62 -3.49 0.23
C LYS A 698 -9.65 -2.39 -0.83
N MET A 699 -8.64 -1.54 -0.81
CA MET A 699 -8.35 -0.62 -1.93
C MET A 699 -7.54 -1.36 -3.01
N THR A 700 -7.51 -0.83 -4.23
CA THR A 700 -6.52 -1.20 -5.26
C THR A 700 -5.11 -0.80 -4.78
N GLY A 701 -4.43 -1.72 -4.09
CA GLY A 701 -3.13 -1.51 -3.46
C GLY A 701 -3.04 -2.09 -2.03
N PRO A 702 -2.03 -1.72 -1.22
CA PRO A 702 -1.87 -2.26 0.15
C PRO A 702 -2.88 -1.69 1.17
N GLY A 703 -3.63 -0.65 0.79
CA GLY A 703 -4.49 0.12 1.68
C GLY A 703 -5.82 -0.55 2.06
N ARG A 704 -6.56 0.11 2.96
CA ARG A 704 -7.89 -0.28 3.43
C ARG A 704 -8.86 0.88 3.29
N VAL A 705 -10.13 0.57 3.03
CA VAL A 705 -11.14 1.59 2.80
C VAL A 705 -11.62 2.19 4.13
N LEU A 706 -11.78 3.52 4.13
CA LEU A 706 -12.38 4.31 5.18
C LEU A 706 -13.69 4.94 4.68
N ARG A 707 -14.73 4.95 5.51
CA ARG A 707 -16.05 5.51 5.18
C ARG A 707 -16.48 6.65 6.11
N GLY A 708 -17.36 7.50 5.58
CA GLY A 708 -18.05 8.56 6.31
C GLY A 708 -17.39 9.93 6.23
N GLY A 709 -16.51 10.22 7.18
CA GLY A 709 -15.92 11.55 7.33
C GLY A 709 -15.49 11.80 8.77
N GLY A 710 -14.43 12.57 8.97
CA GLY A 710 -13.88 12.85 10.30
C GLY A 710 -14.15 14.27 10.78
N TRP A 711 -13.93 14.50 12.06
CA TRP A 711 -13.91 15.86 12.63
C TRP A 711 -12.89 16.78 11.94
N ASN A 712 -11.87 16.22 11.29
CA ASN A 712 -10.83 16.93 10.53
C ASN A 712 -11.19 17.15 9.05
N SER A 713 -12.35 16.68 8.60
CA SER A 713 -12.80 16.80 7.21
C SER A 713 -13.46 18.17 6.96
N LEU A 714 -13.26 18.72 5.77
CA LEU A 714 -14.07 19.82 5.24
C LEU A 714 -15.50 19.33 4.96
N PRO A 715 -16.52 20.22 4.94
CA PRO A 715 -17.90 19.83 4.66
C PRO A 715 -18.05 19.00 3.39
N GLN A 716 -17.33 19.35 2.32
CA GLN A 716 -17.37 18.68 1.03
C GLN A 716 -16.75 17.28 1.03
N GLN A 717 -15.97 16.95 2.07
CA GLN A 717 -15.34 15.63 2.25
C GLN A 717 -16.19 14.68 3.10
N ILE A 718 -17.30 15.16 3.68
CA ILE A 718 -18.27 14.32 4.37
C ILE A 718 -19.14 13.66 3.31
N SER A 719 -19.18 12.33 3.28
CA SER A 719 -19.96 11.63 2.27
C SER A 719 -20.41 10.25 2.74
N ALA A 720 -21.65 9.88 2.42
CA ALA A 720 -22.10 8.50 2.58
C ALA A 720 -21.79 7.63 1.37
N THR A 721 -21.44 8.20 0.20
CA THR A 721 -21.29 7.50 -1.09
C THR A 721 -19.85 7.47 -1.60
N ILE A 722 -19.01 8.41 -1.18
CA ILE A 722 -17.59 8.50 -1.55
C ILE A 722 -16.75 7.91 -0.43
N PRO A 723 -16.08 6.76 -0.64
CA PRO A 723 -15.04 6.30 0.27
C PRO A 723 -13.81 7.22 0.15
N PHE A 724 -13.03 7.35 1.23
CA PHE A 724 -11.84 8.18 1.18
C PHE A 724 -10.68 7.43 0.51
N TYR A 725 -10.28 7.90 -0.67
CA TYR A 725 -9.04 7.53 -1.35
C TYR A 725 -8.03 8.66 -1.13
N SER A 726 -7.00 8.44 -0.31
CA SER A 726 -5.82 9.31 -0.33
C SER A 726 -4.69 8.60 -1.06
N THR A 727 -3.92 9.38 -1.82
CA THR A 727 -2.62 9.01 -2.38
C THR A 727 -1.60 8.55 -1.33
N LEU A 728 -1.87 8.76 -0.03
CA LEU A 728 -1.21 8.07 1.07
C LEU A 728 -1.92 6.73 1.31
N VAL A 729 -1.29 5.64 0.86
CA VAL A 729 -1.70 4.28 1.21
C VAL A 729 -1.87 4.19 2.73
N TYR A 730 -3.11 4.10 3.22
CA TYR A 730 -3.38 3.82 4.63
C TYR A 730 -3.06 2.37 4.92
N ALA A 731 -1.79 2.13 5.22
CA ALA A 731 -1.31 0.82 5.58
C ALA A 731 -2.10 0.32 6.81
N PRO A 732 -2.43 -0.99 6.89
CA PRO A 732 -3.28 -1.53 7.97
C PRO A 732 -2.77 -1.30 9.39
N ASP A 733 -1.52 -0.89 9.56
CA ASP A 733 -0.80 -0.61 10.81
C ASP A 733 -0.75 0.88 11.20
N VAL A 734 -1.36 1.78 10.41
CA VAL A 734 -1.40 3.22 10.76
C VAL A 734 -2.33 3.51 11.93
N HIS A 735 -1.91 4.41 12.83
CA HIS A 735 -2.67 4.82 14.01
C HIS A 735 -3.07 6.29 13.90
N LEU A 736 -4.28 6.55 13.42
CA LEU A 736 -4.77 7.90 13.12
C LEU A 736 -5.76 8.40 14.18
N ASN A 737 -5.62 9.65 14.59
CA ASN A 737 -6.44 10.27 15.65
C ASN A 737 -7.86 10.65 15.21
N TYR A 738 -8.20 10.38 13.95
CA TYR A 738 -9.50 10.64 13.33
C TYR A 738 -10.15 9.39 12.72
N VAL A 739 -9.63 8.19 13.01
CA VAL A 739 -10.19 6.90 12.56
C VAL A 739 -10.65 6.07 13.76
N GLY A 740 -11.84 5.48 13.67
CA GLY A 740 -12.48 4.67 14.70
C GLY A 740 -13.05 3.35 14.14
N ILE A 741 -13.95 2.73 14.93
CA ILE A 741 -14.44 1.37 14.68
C ILE A 741 -15.97 1.33 14.78
N ARG A 742 -16.59 0.59 13.87
CA ARG A 742 -17.97 0.12 13.93
C ARG A 742 -18.03 -1.33 13.50
N CYS A 743 -18.90 -2.13 14.11
CA CYS A 743 -19.00 -3.56 13.81
C CYS A 743 -20.40 -3.98 13.37
N VAL A 744 -20.47 -5.11 12.67
CA VAL A 744 -21.70 -5.77 12.20
C VAL A 744 -21.73 -7.25 12.57
N VAL A 745 -22.93 -7.84 12.53
CA VAL A 745 -23.19 -9.29 12.62
C VAL A 745 -24.29 -9.69 11.62
N THR A 746 -24.20 -10.88 11.03
CA THR A 746 -25.27 -11.43 10.17
C THR A 746 -26.12 -12.46 10.91
N LEU A 747 -27.26 -12.86 10.32
CA LEU A 747 -28.06 -13.98 10.84
C LEU A 747 -27.30 -15.31 10.82
N GLU A 748 -26.40 -15.52 9.86
CA GLU A 748 -25.54 -16.71 9.82
C GLU A 748 -24.53 -16.72 10.98
N ASP A 749 -24.05 -15.54 11.40
CA ASP A 749 -23.19 -15.40 12.59
C ASP A 749 -23.95 -15.71 13.91
N LEU A 750 -25.29 -15.59 13.90
CA LEU A 750 -26.18 -15.87 15.03
C LEU A 750 -26.58 -17.36 15.12
N VAL A 751 -26.69 -18.06 13.99
CA VAL A 751 -27.10 -19.48 13.94
C VAL A 751 -25.87 -20.38 14.09
N GLY A 752 -25.49 -20.70 15.32
CA GLY A 752 -24.43 -21.69 15.60
C GLY A 752 -23.58 -21.45 16.84
N LYS A 753 -23.87 -20.43 17.66
CA LYS A 753 -23.22 -20.22 18.96
C LYS A 753 -24.29 -20.20 20.06
N PRO A 754 -24.02 -20.85 21.21
CA PRO A 754 -25.02 -21.08 22.26
C PRO A 754 -25.53 -19.79 22.92
#